data_AF-A0A8B8GAS7-F1
#
_entry.id   AF-A0A8B8GAS7-F1
#
_cell.length_a   1.000
_cell.length_b   1.000
_cell.length_c   1.000
_cell.angle_alpha   90.00
_cell.angle_beta   90.00
_cell.angle_gamma   90.00
#
_symmetry.space_group_name_H-M   'P 1'
#
loop_
_entity.id
_entity.type
_entity.pdbx_description
1 polymer ?
#
loop_
_entity_poly.entity_id
_entity_poly.type
_entity_poly.pdbx_seq_one_letter_code
_entity_poly.pdbx_strand_id
1 'polypeptide(L)'
;MCCTNGKVKLPAFESPPDPLHSLIFGTSPTSKHFLSHIQEYNTPFQMTSFGVTKFIRDSFMPMFKGRFIIRAGSLLPFPDTEPQFLQIYFVGNSNDELNRRCAIAPSARRQIILDLQIFFHQHNELVQLFKTALDLMPSDNHRIVIRANKTPFGEHARRFNAPTIDEVAIVIVGEQFLSRDNVLHRRNEQLQRVSELHRSYNAFKYPLLHWKDDDGYHINIPMIDPRTGRDIPGKTVSAMNYFSYRIMVRPQEDNFILRCGKLFHQYAVYMYAKIESERLNYLRFNQAALRSEEYIHLQDAIVNDGDVNNIGRLKILPATYIGSPRHMQCRQTPTYRHDITARVFRQKLKALIDLIIKLRVFGEVRCWMYSIERQKRELPHAYILIWLVRKITPDQIDSIISAEIPDEIADPELFEVVKKNMIHGPCGAFNLNSPCMIDGKCSKRYPKALTSDTLAGDDGYPLYERRSTEDNVHTVTVRMQNQDIEVDNRWVVPYSPLLSKIFKAHINVEYCNSVKSIKYICKYVNKGSDMAVFGVAADNSHDEIAQYQIGRYMSTNEALWRIYSYPMHERSPAVFHLAVHLKNGQRVYFTNENVQERVARSPATTLTTFFQLCASYEFARTLLYSGVTHYYTLTAQKTWQRRKKGTAVDGHPGLFYAETMGRLYTVHPNMVECYYLRLLLENVVGPRSFEDLRTVNGHLCAYVS
;
A
#
# COMPACT_ATOMS: atom_id res chain seq x y z
N MET A 1 -0.78 14.90 6.77
CA MET A 1 0.00 13.71 6.31
C MET A 1 1.28 14.14 5.60
N CYS A 2 1.23 14.72 4.38
CA CYS A 2 2.42 15.10 3.58
C CYS A 2 3.58 15.81 4.32
N CYS A 3 3.30 16.65 5.32
CA CYS A 3 4.30 17.37 6.12
C CYS A 3 4.50 16.83 7.55
N THR A 4 3.85 15.73 7.95
CA THR A 4 3.87 15.16 9.32
C THR A 4 3.65 16.23 10.42
N ASN A 5 2.59 17.03 10.27
CA ASN A 5 2.25 18.19 11.10
C ASN A 5 3.39 19.24 11.13
N GLY A 6 3.92 19.57 9.95
CA GLY A 6 4.98 20.56 9.76
C GLY A 6 6.41 20.06 10.02
N LYS A 7 6.59 18.82 10.50
CA LYS A 7 7.90 18.22 10.80
C LYS A 7 8.72 17.80 9.59
N VAL A 8 8.11 17.78 8.41
CA VAL A 8 8.77 17.50 7.13
C VAL A 8 8.60 18.74 6.25
N LYS A 9 9.73 19.39 5.96
CA LYS A 9 9.85 20.52 5.03
C LYS A 9 11.07 20.24 4.15
N LEU A 10 10.83 20.07 2.86
CA LEU A 10 11.88 19.94 1.86
C LEU A 10 11.88 21.22 1.00
N PRO A 11 13.01 21.61 0.38
CA PRO A 11 13.04 22.59 -0.68
C PRO A 11 11.97 22.34 -1.77
N ALA A 12 11.56 23.43 -2.43
CA ALA A 12 10.69 23.39 -3.59
C ALA A 12 11.35 22.65 -4.77
N PHE A 13 10.64 22.54 -5.89
CA PHE A 13 11.25 22.14 -7.16
C PHE A 13 11.74 23.38 -7.90
N GLU A 14 12.97 23.33 -8.42
CA GLU A 14 13.41 24.24 -9.47
C GLU A 14 12.78 23.76 -10.79
N SER A 15 12.10 24.67 -11.51
CA SER A 15 11.55 24.34 -12.83
C SER A 15 12.70 24.12 -13.80
N PRO A 16 12.65 23.09 -14.67
CA PRO A 16 13.67 22.92 -15.70
C PRO A 16 13.70 24.13 -16.65
N PRO A 17 14.86 24.52 -17.18
CA PRO A 17 14.93 25.47 -18.29
C PRO A 17 14.44 24.83 -19.61
N ASP A 18 14.33 25.65 -20.66
CA ASP A 18 14.09 25.15 -22.02
C ASP A 18 15.29 24.35 -22.55
N PRO A 19 15.09 23.36 -23.45
CA PRO A 19 13.82 22.97 -24.08
C PRO A 19 12.90 22.13 -23.19
N LEU A 20 13.38 21.60 -22.06
CA LEU A 20 12.63 20.67 -21.22
C LEU A 20 11.38 21.32 -20.61
N HIS A 21 11.42 22.62 -20.30
CA HIS A 21 10.27 23.41 -19.90
C HIS A 21 9.13 23.37 -20.93
N SER A 22 9.36 23.86 -22.15
CA SER A 22 8.36 23.88 -23.22
C SER A 22 7.89 22.48 -23.64
N LEU A 23 8.72 21.45 -23.48
CA LEU A 23 8.33 20.06 -23.72
C LEU A 23 7.37 19.52 -22.65
N ILE A 24 7.52 19.89 -21.37
CA ILE A 24 6.65 19.43 -20.25
C ILE A 24 5.39 20.28 -20.08
N PHE A 25 5.50 21.61 -20.23
CA PHE A 25 4.43 22.57 -19.94
C PHE A 25 3.66 23.02 -21.19
N GLY A 26 4.19 22.78 -22.40
CA GLY A 26 3.59 23.21 -23.65
C GLY A 26 2.30 22.47 -24.04
N THR A 27 1.61 23.04 -25.03
CA THR A 27 0.39 22.46 -25.63
C THR A 27 0.56 22.07 -27.10
N SER A 28 1.77 22.28 -27.64
CA SER A 28 2.14 22.04 -29.04
C SER A 28 2.08 20.55 -29.43
N PRO A 29 1.97 20.21 -30.73
CA PRO A 29 2.06 18.83 -31.20
C PRO A 29 3.38 18.14 -30.76
N THR A 30 4.46 18.91 -30.67
CA THR A 30 5.79 18.44 -30.21
C THR A 30 5.78 18.08 -28.73
N SER A 31 5.22 18.93 -27.85
CA SER A 31 5.08 18.63 -26.42
C SER A 31 4.12 17.44 -26.18
N LYS A 32 2.98 17.40 -26.89
CA LYS A 32 2.04 16.27 -26.83
C LYS A 32 2.71 14.94 -27.22
N HIS A 33 3.50 14.93 -28.28
CA HIS A 33 4.28 13.77 -28.72
C HIS A 33 5.37 13.37 -27.71
N PHE A 34 6.04 14.35 -27.09
CA PHE A 34 7.02 14.10 -26.04
C PHE A 34 6.35 13.45 -24.82
N LEU A 35 5.26 14.03 -24.31
CA LEU A 35 4.54 13.51 -23.14
C LEU A 35 3.90 12.12 -23.37
N SER A 36 3.51 11.77 -24.60
CA SER A 36 3.00 10.43 -24.91
C SER A 36 4.11 9.35 -24.95
N HIS A 37 5.34 9.73 -25.28
CA HIS A 37 6.51 8.85 -25.44
C HIS A 37 7.62 9.12 -24.40
N ILE A 38 7.33 9.86 -23.32
CA ILE A 38 8.33 10.40 -22.38
C ILE A 38 9.22 9.32 -21.71
N GLN A 39 8.76 8.07 -21.64
CA GLN A 39 9.57 6.94 -21.17
C GLN A 39 10.66 6.53 -22.17
N GLU A 40 10.36 6.56 -23.47
CA GLU A 40 11.32 6.33 -24.55
C GLU A 40 12.34 7.47 -24.58
N TYR A 41 11.90 8.73 -24.43
CA TYR A 41 12.82 9.87 -24.28
C TYR A 41 13.70 9.80 -23.02
N ASN A 42 13.21 9.28 -21.89
CA ASN A 42 14.04 9.12 -20.68
C ASN A 42 15.11 8.02 -20.85
N THR A 43 14.83 6.98 -21.62
CA THR A 43 15.65 5.76 -21.68
C THR A 43 17.10 5.97 -22.18
N PRO A 44 17.38 6.64 -23.31
CA PRO A 44 18.74 6.85 -23.83
C PRO A 44 19.60 7.84 -23.03
N PHE A 45 19.05 8.43 -21.97
CA PHE A 45 19.79 9.29 -21.02
C PHE A 45 20.06 8.60 -19.68
N GLN A 46 19.52 7.39 -19.43
CA GLN A 46 19.76 6.67 -18.18
C GLN A 46 21.23 6.30 -18.01
N MET A 47 21.83 6.71 -16.90
CA MET A 47 23.22 6.40 -16.57
C MET A 47 23.42 4.96 -16.07
N THR A 48 22.34 4.18 -15.91
CA THR A 48 22.39 2.89 -15.21
C THR A 48 21.56 1.77 -15.85
N SER A 49 22.18 0.59 -15.92
CA SER A 49 21.56 -0.64 -16.39
C SER A 49 20.58 -1.22 -15.38
N PHE A 50 19.67 -2.08 -15.85
CA PHE A 50 18.49 -2.51 -15.12
C PHE A 50 18.53 -4.01 -14.82
N GLY A 51 18.96 -4.37 -13.61
CA GLY A 51 18.96 -5.75 -13.13
C GLY A 51 17.60 -6.17 -12.58
N VAL A 52 16.82 -6.92 -13.35
CA VAL A 52 15.58 -7.60 -12.93
C VAL A 52 15.59 -9.04 -13.46
N THR A 53 15.27 -10.02 -12.61
CA THR A 53 15.37 -11.47 -12.90
C THR A 53 14.44 -11.97 -14.00
N LYS A 54 13.34 -11.27 -14.29
CA LYS A 54 12.61 -11.39 -15.58
C LYS A 54 11.71 -10.19 -15.81
N PHE A 55 11.84 -9.54 -16.96
CA PHE A 55 10.90 -8.53 -17.46
C PHE A 55 9.85 -9.24 -18.33
N ILE A 56 8.58 -8.85 -18.20
CA ILE A 56 7.47 -9.38 -19.01
C ILE A 56 6.76 -8.19 -19.64
N ARG A 57 6.72 -8.13 -20.97
CA ARG A 57 6.28 -6.95 -21.74
C ARG A 57 4.84 -7.03 -22.25
N ASP A 58 4.09 -8.05 -21.83
CA ASP A 58 2.81 -8.45 -22.41
C ASP A 58 1.60 -7.65 -21.87
N SER A 59 1.79 -6.37 -21.51
CA SER A 59 0.68 -5.49 -21.12
C SER A 59 0.98 -4.00 -21.33
N PHE A 60 -0.09 -3.21 -21.40
CA PHE A 60 -0.12 -1.78 -21.76
C PHE A 60 0.62 -0.82 -20.80
N MET A 61 1.15 -1.30 -19.67
CA MET A 61 1.96 -0.54 -18.72
C MET A 61 3.09 -1.41 -18.12
N PRO A 62 4.21 -0.80 -17.67
CA PRO A 62 5.37 -1.56 -17.18
C PRO A 62 5.06 -2.28 -15.86
N MET A 63 4.97 -3.62 -15.95
CA MET A 63 4.88 -4.51 -14.79
C MET A 63 6.29 -4.91 -14.34
N PHE A 64 6.51 -4.97 -13.03
CA PHE A 64 7.80 -5.34 -12.45
C PHE A 64 7.67 -6.54 -11.51
N LYS A 65 8.74 -7.32 -11.36
CA LYS A 65 8.82 -8.48 -10.48
C LYS A 65 10.16 -8.50 -9.73
N GLY A 66 10.11 -8.68 -8.42
CA GLY A 66 11.27 -8.86 -7.56
C GLY A 66 12.01 -7.58 -7.14
N ARG A 67 13.19 -7.73 -6.54
CA ARG A 67 14.01 -6.62 -6.04
C ARG A 67 14.59 -5.79 -7.19
N PHE A 68 14.40 -4.47 -7.12
CA PHE A 68 15.01 -3.53 -8.06
C PHE A 68 16.50 -3.33 -7.77
N ILE A 69 17.36 -3.91 -8.61
CA ILE A 69 18.80 -3.67 -8.56
C ILE A 69 19.20 -2.80 -9.76
N ILE A 70 19.45 -1.52 -9.49
CA ILE A 70 20.16 -0.64 -10.42
C ILE A 70 21.65 -1.01 -10.38
N ARG A 71 22.29 -1.09 -11.56
CA ARG A 71 23.74 -1.18 -11.65
C ARG A 71 24.33 -0.08 -12.53
N ALA A 72 25.48 0.43 -12.15
CA ALA A 72 26.30 1.30 -12.98
C ALA A 72 27.39 0.48 -13.68
N GLY A 73 27.74 0.87 -14.91
CA GLY A 73 28.94 0.38 -15.59
C GLY A 73 30.17 1.22 -15.23
N SER A 74 31.31 0.91 -15.83
CA SER A 74 32.43 1.83 -15.90
C SER A 74 32.12 3.04 -16.77
N LEU A 75 32.85 4.13 -16.53
CA LEU A 75 32.72 5.40 -17.23
C LEU A 75 33.07 5.29 -18.72
N LEU A 76 34.08 4.47 -19.04
CA LEU A 76 34.48 4.11 -20.39
C LEU A 76 34.21 2.62 -20.66
N PRO A 77 33.94 2.24 -21.93
CA PRO A 77 33.87 0.85 -22.38
C PRO A 77 35.27 0.21 -22.41
N PHE A 78 35.31 -1.11 -22.58
CA PHE A 78 36.52 -1.80 -23.04
C PHE A 78 36.75 -1.53 -24.53
N PRO A 79 37.98 -1.75 -25.05
CA PRO A 79 38.22 -1.85 -26.48
C PRO A 79 37.16 -2.76 -27.14
N ASP A 80 36.74 -2.38 -28.34
CA ASP A 80 35.82 -3.15 -29.19
C ASP A 80 34.44 -3.49 -28.60
N THR A 81 34.03 -2.82 -27.51
CA THR A 81 32.69 -2.92 -26.92
C THR A 81 31.85 -1.65 -27.14
N GLU A 82 30.56 -1.81 -27.49
CA GLU A 82 29.67 -0.67 -27.71
C GLU A 82 29.38 0.10 -26.40
N PRO A 83 29.53 1.44 -26.38
CA PRO A 83 29.18 2.27 -25.21
C PRO A 83 27.71 2.19 -24.80
N GLN A 84 27.44 1.88 -23.53
CA GLN A 84 26.09 1.80 -22.98
C GLN A 84 25.87 2.71 -21.78
N PHE A 85 24.61 3.17 -21.61
CA PHE A 85 24.16 3.99 -20.48
C PHE A 85 25.05 5.23 -20.24
N LEU A 86 25.75 5.30 -19.11
CA LEU A 86 26.65 6.39 -18.74
C LEU A 86 27.78 6.63 -19.76
N GLN A 87 28.28 5.57 -20.40
CA GLN A 87 29.39 5.66 -21.36
C GLN A 87 29.03 6.47 -22.62
N ILE A 88 27.73 6.58 -22.94
CA ILE A 88 27.25 7.31 -24.11
C ILE A 88 27.53 8.82 -23.98
N TYR A 89 27.72 9.36 -22.76
CA TYR A 89 28.03 10.78 -22.55
C TYR A 89 29.52 11.14 -22.78
N PHE A 90 30.41 10.15 -22.99
CA PHE A 90 31.86 10.35 -22.95
C PHE A 90 32.62 9.66 -24.10
N VAL A 91 31.94 9.03 -25.07
CA VAL A 91 32.60 8.20 -26.10
C VAL A 91 32.07 8.46 -27.51
N GLY A 92 32.95 8.99 -28.37
CA GLY A 92 32.63 9.43 -29.73
C GLY A 92 32.38 10.94 -29.80
N ASN A 93 32.03 11.44 -30.97
CA ASN A 93 31.60 12.82 -31.16
C ASN A 93 30.08 12.98 -30.89
N SER A 94 29.58 14.22 -30.83
CA SER A 94 28.16 14.51 -30.51
C SER A 94 27.15 13.83 -31.46
N ASN A 95 27.52 13.59 -32.74
CA ASN A 95 26.67 12.81 -33.65
C ASN A 95 26.70 11.31 -33.35
N ASP A 96 27.82 10.76 -32.87
CA ASP A 96 27.91 9.34 -32.45
C ASP A 96 27.04 9.10 -31.21
N GLU A 97 27.10 10.01 -30.23
CA GLU A 97 26.18 10.00 -29.09
C GLU A 97 24.72 10.00 -29.58
N LEU A 98 24.36 10.97 -30.43
CA LEU A 98 23.00 11.14 -30.93
C LEU A 98 22.53 9.91 -31.71
N ASN A 99 23.39 9.31 -32.52
CA ASN A 99 23.11 8.09 -33.27
C ASN A 99 22.79 6.91 -32.34
N ARG A 100 23.61 6.69 -31.30
CA ARG A 100 23.35 5.64 -30.29
C ARG A 100 22.07 5.91 -29.49
N ARG A 101 21.83 7.17 -29.10
CA ARG A 101 20.59 7.55 -28.39
C ARG A 101 19.34 7.37 -29.25
N CYS A 102 19.43 7.62 -30.56
CA CYS A 102 18.36 7.31 -31.52
C CYS A 102 18.13 5.79 -31.67
N ALA A 103 19.20 4.99 -31.75
CA ALA A 103 19.10 3.53 -31.88
C ALA A 103 18.42 2.88 -30.65
N ILE A 104 18.64 3.43 -29.44
CA ILE A 104 17.97 3.00 -28.20
C ILE A 104 16.47 3.38 -28.18
N ALA A 105 16.08 4.45 -28.87
CA ALA A 105 14.73 4.99 -28.86
C ALA A 105 14.20 5.29 -30.29
N PRO A 106 13.98 4.27 -31.14
CA PRO A 106 13.69 4.47 -32.57
C PRO A 106 12.37 5.19 -32.86
N SER A 107 11.40 5.18 -31.94
CA SER A 107 10.14 5.93 -32.04
C SER A 107 10.26 7.39 -31.58
N ALA A 108 11.38 7.79 -30.98
CA ALA A 108 11.61 9.14 -30.50
C ALA A 108 12.22 10.03 -31.59
N ARG A 109 11.65 11.23 -31.76
CA ARG A 109 12.10 12.23 -32.76
C ARG A 109 13.55 12.65 -32.48
N ARG A 110 14.45 12.39 -33.44
CA ARG A 110 15.89 12.72 -33.40
C ARG A 110 16.20 14.15 -32.92
N GLN A 111 15.45 15.16 -33.39
CA GLN A 111 15.67 16.55 -32.98
C GLN A 111 15.53 16.72 -31.46
N ILE A 112 14.46 16.20 -30.86
CA ILE A 112 14.23 16.30 -29.42
C ILE A 112 15.32 15.53 -28.63
N ILE A 113 15.90 14.46 -29.19
CA ILE A 113 17.05 13.77 -28.58
C ILE A 113 18.30 14.66 -28.63
N LEU A 114 18.56 15.36 -29.73
CA LEU A 114 19.65 16.34 -29.84
C LEU A 114 19.46 17.52 -28.87
N ASP A 115 18.26 18.10 -28.84
CA ASP A 115 17.91 19.21 -27.96
C ASP A 115 18.11 18.82 -26.48
N LEU A 116 17.70 17.60 -26.10
CA LEU A 116 17.93 17.05 -24.75
C LEU A 116 19.40 16.70 -24.48
N GLN A 117 20.16 16.23 -25.47
CA GLN A 117 21.59 15.93 -25.31
C GLN A 117 22.40 17.20 -25.03
N ILE A 118 22.10 18.30 -25.76
CA ILE A 118 22.68 19.62 -25.51
C ILE A 118 22.32 20.08 -24.09
N PHE A 119 21.03 20.03 -23.74
CA PHE A 119 20.52 20.41 -22.42
C PHE A 119 21.19 19.63 -21.27
N PHE A 120 21.33 18.30 -21.36
CA PHE A 120 21.99 17.52 -20.32
C PHE A 120 23.50 17.86 -20.24
N HIS A 121 24.21 18.00 -21.35
CA HIS A 121 25.62 18.42 -21.30
C HIS A 121 25.81 19.84 -20.71
N GLN A 122 24.79 20.71 -20.78
CA GLN A 122 24.81 22.08 -20.24
C GLN A 122 24.30 22.22 -18.79
N HIS A 123 23.40 21.36 -18.33
CA HIS A 123 22.70 21.53 -17.04
C HIS A 123 22.78 20.33 -16.07
N ASN A 124 23.38 19.21 -16.48
CA ASN A 124 23.51 18.02 -15.64
C ASN A 124 24.88 18.01 -14.95
N GLU A 125 24.90 18.36 -13.67
CA GLU A 125 26.13 18.58 -12.91
C GLU A 125 26.93 17.26 -12.72
N LEU A 126 26.27 16.10 -12.67
CA LEU A 126 26.96 14.80 -12.70
C LEU A 126 27.69 14.55 -14.02
N VAL A 127 27.07 14.80 -15.18
CA VAL A 127 27.74 14.64 -16.48
C VAL A 127 28.94 15.58 -16.62
N GLN A 128 28.81 16.83 -16.17
CA GLN A 128 29.92 17.80 -16.19
C GLN A 128 31.07 17.34 -15.29
N LEU A 129 30.76 16.98 -14.04
CA LEU A 129 31.76 16.50 -13.09
C LEU A 129 32.44 15.22 -13.59
N PHE A 130 31.70 14.26 -14.14
CA PHE A 130 32.28 13.03 -14.67
C PHE A 130 33.21 13.26 -15.87
N LYS A 131 32.98 14.29 -16.72
CA LYS A 131 33.94 14.69 -17.75
C LYS A 131 35.24 15.20 -17.11
N THR A 132 35.15 16.22 -16.25
CA THR A 132 36.31 16.79 -15.56
C THR A 132 37.09 15.73 -14.78
N ALA A 133 36.41 14.79 -14.12
CA ALA A 133 37.04 13.69 -13.42
C ALA A 133 37.71 12.68 -14.37
N LEU A 134 37.09 12.34 -15.52
CA LEU A 134 37.72 11.48 -16.55
C LEU A 134 39.00 12.09 -17.12
N ASP A 135 39.00 13.39 -17.41
CA ASP A 135 40.16 14.14 -17.89
C ASP A 135 41.32 14.13 -16.87
N LEU A 136 40.98 14.12 -15.57
CA LEU A 136 41.91 14.07 -14.45
C LEU A 136 42.33 12.63 -14.04
N MET A 137 41.84 11.58 -14.70
CA MET A 137 42.19 10.18 -14.39
C MET A 137 43.25 9.63 -15.36
N PRO A 138 44.53 9.54 -14.98
CA PRO A 138 45.60 9.13 -15.90
C PRO A 138 45.63 7.62 -16.21
N SER A 139 45.01 6.77 -15.38
CA SER A 139 45.01 5.31 -15.57
C SER A 139 43.77 4.62 -15.00
N ASP A 140 43.49 3.40 -15.47
CA ASP A 140 42.29 2.63 -15.11
C ASP A 140 42.28 2.14 -13.63
N ASN A 141 43.39 2.31 -12.91
CA ASN A 141 43.48 2.10 -11.47
C ASN A 141 42.73 3.19 -10.66
N HIS A 142 42.39 4.33 -11.27
CA HIS A 142 41.66 5.40 -10.62
C HIS A 142 40.16 5.09 -10.57
N ARG A 143 39.51 5.47 -9.48
CA ARG A 143 38.08 5.30 -9.23
C ARG A 143 37.45 6.62 -8.82
N ILE A 144 36.24 6.86 -9.29
CA ILE A 144 35.38 7.96 -8.84
C ILE A 144 34.53 7.46 -7.68
N VAL A 145 34.50 8.16 -6.56
CA VAL A 145 33.73 7.78 -5.37
C VAL A 145 32.75 8.88 -4.98
N ILE A 146 31.46 8.64 -5.22
CA ILE A 146 30.38 9.54 -4.83
C ILE A 146 29.96 9.20 -3.40
N ARG A 147 30.21 10.12 -2.46
CA ARG A 147 30.03 9.89 -1.02
C ARG A 147 28.57 10.07 -0.61
N ALA A 148 27.95 9.03 -0.04
CA ALA A 148 26.53 9.05 0.32
C ALA A 148 26.18 10.08 1.41
N ASN A 149 27.15 10.44 2.27
CA ASN A 149 26.92 11.14 3.54
C ASN A 149 27.61 12.52 3.69
N LYS A 150 28.33 13.04 2.67
CA LYS A 150 29.04 14.34 2.80
C LYS A 150 28.04 15.51 2.75
N THR A 151 28.41 16.64 3.35
CA THR A 151 27.76 17.95 3.15
C THR A 151 28.87 18.91 2.72
N PRO A 152 28.68 19.80 1.73
CA PRO A 152 29.71 20.76 1.33
C PRO A 152 30.11 21.71 2.46
N PHE A 153 31.36 22.16 2.46
CA PHE A 153 31.87 23.04 3.50
C PHE A 153 31.16 24.41 3.45
N GLY A 154 30.61 24.85 4.59
CA GLY A 154 29.83 26.08 4.69
C GLY A 154 28.34 25.96 4.33
N GLU A 155 27.87 24.79 3.85
CA GLU A 155 26.46 24.61 3.47
C GLU A 155 25.61 23.80 4.46
N HIS A 156 24.32 24.11 4.51
CA HIS A 156 23.38 23.49 5.45
C HIS A 156 22.79 22.20 4.86
N ALA A 157 22.82 21.11 5.65
CA ALA A 157 22.29 19.77 5.35
C ALA A 157 20.75 19.65 5.07
N ARG A 158 20.11 20.73 4.63
CA ARG A 158 18.71 20.83 4.19
C ARG A 158 18.56 21.32 2.75
N ARG A 159 19.64 21.83 2.14
CA ARG A 159 19.67 22.23 0.74
C ARG A 159 19.89 20.95 -0.08
N PHE A 160 19.08 20.74 -1.13
CA PHE A 160 19.43 19.73 -2.13
C PHE A 160 20.51 20.36 -2.99
N ASN A 161 21.74 19.95 -2.74
CA ASN A 161 22.88 20.39 -3.50
C ASN A 161 23.05 19.47 -4.69
N ALA A 162 23.39 20.05 -5.83
CA ALA A 162 23.96 19.29 -6.92
C ALA A 162 25.47 19.05 -6.62
N PRO A 163 26.07 17.97 -7.14
CA PRO A 163 27.31 17.43 -6.61
C PRO A 163 28.53 18.26 -6.99
N THR A 164 29.19 18.84 -5.99
CA THR A 164 30.44 19.58 -6.16
C THR A 164 31.64 18.64 -6.31
N ILE A 165 32.75 19.16 -6.84
CA ILE A 165 34.05 18.45 -6.99
C ILE A 165 34.49 17.77 -5.67
N ASP A 166 34.13 18.37 -4.54
CA ASP A 166 34.46 17.90 -3.19
C ASP A 166 33.61 16.67 -2.73
N GLU A 167 32.45 16.42 -3.33
CA GLU A 167 31.59 15.27 -3.01
C GLU A 167 31.99 13.98 -3.75
N VAL A 168 32.78 14.12 -4.82
CA VAL A 168 33.09 13.08 -5.79
C VAL A 168 34.60 12.95 -5.96
N ALA A 169 35.22 12.18 -5.07
CA ALA A 169 36.67 12.05 -5.01
C ALA A 169 37.20 11.11 -6.12
N ILE A 170 38.33 11.49 -6.74
CA ILE A 170 39.18 10.57 -7.50
C ILE A 170 40.10 9.87 -6.50
N VAL A 171 40.07 8.53 -6.48
CA VAL A 171 40.76 7.71 -5.48
C VAL A 171 41.54 6.57 -6.15
N ILE A 172 42.72 6.25 -5.61
CA ILE A 172 43.60 5.18 -6.07
C ILE A 172 43.19 3.84 -5.40
N VAL A 173 43.47 2.70 -6.04
CA VAL A 173 43.20 1.37 -5.45
C VAL A 173 43.92 1.20 -4.10
N GLY A 174 43.15 1.15 -3.01
CA GLY A 174 43.68 0.86 -1.67
C GLY A 174 42.80 1.39 -0.53
N GLU A 175 42.11 2.51 -0.73
CA GLU A 175 41.27 3.12 0.33
C GLU A 175 40.00 2.31 0.66
N GLN A 176 39.50 2.49 1.89
CA GLN A 176 38.26 1.91 2.38
C GLN A 176 37.07 2.83 2.13
N PHE A 177 35.96 2.28 1.61
CA PHE A 177 34.74 3.01 1.29
C PHE A 177 33.55 2.51 2.13
N LEU A 178 32.53 3.35 2.36
CA LEU A 178 31.34 2.91 3.07
C LEU A 178 30.45 2.07 2.15
N SER A 179 29.79 1.04 2.70
CA SER A 179 28.86 0.14 1.99
C SER A 179 27.61 0.84 1.37
N ARG A 180 27.52 2.17 1.44
CA ARG A 180 26.48 2.99 0.81
C ARG A 180 26.98 3.90 -0.32
N ASP A 181 28.29 4.13 -0.43
CA ASP A 181 28.88 5.01 -1.44
C ASP A 181 28.84 4.36 -2.83
N ASN A 182 28.72 5.16 -3.89
CA ASN A 182 28.77 4.63 -5.26
C ASN A 182 30.19 4.79 -5.82
N VAL A 183 30.83 3.68 -6.17
CA VAL A 183 32.16 3.66 -6.79
C VAL A 183 32.01 3.40 -8.29
N LEU A 184 32.51 4.31 -9.11
CA LEU A 184 32.58 4.18 -10.57
C LEU A 184 34.03 4.02 -11.00
N HIS A 185 34.31 3.06 -11.87
CA HIS A 185 35.65 2.81 -12.39
C HIS A 185 35.81 3.48 -13.76
N ARG A 186 37.04 3.87 -14.12
CA ARG A 186 37.37 4.31 -15.48
C ARG A 186 37.03 3.21 -16.51
N ARG A 187 37.54 1.99 -16.27
CA ARG A 187 37.16 0.72 -16.92
C ARG A 187 37.06 -0.40 -15.89
N ASN A 188 36.03 -1.24 -15.97
CA ASN A 188 35.82 -2.44 -15.13
C ASN A 188 34.69 -3.29 -15.72
N GLU A 189 34.88 -4.60 -15.82
CA GLU A 189 33.87 -5.56 -16.30
C GLU A 189 32.70 -5.71 -15.30
N GLN A 190 32.95 -5.46 -14.01
CA GLN A 190 31.96 -5.68 -12.96
C GLN A 190 30.99 -4.50 -12.82
N LEU A 191 29.71 -4.77 -13.16
CA LEU A 191 28.60 -3.86 -12.93
C LEU A 191 28.36 -3.57 -11.43
N GLN A 192 28.78 -2.39 -10.99
CA GLN A 192 28.65 -1.87 -9.62
C GLN A 192 27.17 -1.69 -9.22
N ARG A 193 26.75 -2.19 -8.06
CA ARG A 193 25.36 -2.03 -7.58
C ARG A 193 25.17 -0.67 -6.89
N VAL A 194 24.28 0.15 -7.42
CA VAL A 194 23.91 1.44 -6.81
C VAL A 194 23.01 1.19 -5.60
N SER A 195 23.35 1.79 -4.46
CA SER A 195 22.59 1.64 -3.20
C SER A 195 21.21 2.31 -3.30
N GLU A 196 20.14 1.59 -2.95
CA GLU A 196 18.76 2.13 -2.99
C GLU A 196 18.57 3.34 -2.06
N LEU A 197 19.44 3.51 -1.06
CA LEU A 197 19.44 4.63 -0.10
C LEU A 197 20.40 5.76 -0.48
N HIS A 198 21.07 5.68 -1.63
CA HIS A 198 21.93 6.78 -2.10
C HIS A 198 21.11 7.95 -2.63
N ARG A 199 21.64 9.16 -2.43
CA ARG A 199 21.05 10.44 -2.85
C ARG A 199 20.78 10.50 -4.37
N SER A 200 21.82 10.29 -5.19
CA SER A 200 21.78 10.28 -6.67
C SER A 200 21.08 9.05 -7.31
N TYR A 201 20.61 8.07 -6.52
CA TYR A 201 19.99 6.84 -7.04
C TYR A 201 18.81 7.11 -7.97
N ASN A 202 18.07 8.19 -7.72
CA ASN A 202 16.95 8.60 -8.55
C ASN A 202 17.41 9.28 -9.86
N ALA A 203 18.40 10.17 -9.80
CA ALA A 203 18.93 10.92 -10.94
C ALA A 203 19.46 9.98 -12.03
N PHE A 204 20.29 9.00 -11.63
CA PHE A 204 20.83 7.94 -12.48
C PHE A 204 19.78 7.14 -13.29
N LYS A 205 18.49 7.17 -12.90
CA LYS A 205 17.41 6.40 -13.56
C LYS A 205 16.31 7.24 -14.16
N TYR A 206 16.08 8.45 -13.65
CA TYR A 206 15.06 9.37 -14.16
C TYR A 206 15.64 10.77 -14.43
N PRO A 207 16.60 10.94 -15.38
CA PRO A 207 17.19 12.24 -15.69
C PRO A 207 16.14 13.32 -16.02
N LEU A 208 15.06 12.98 -16.74
CA LEU A 208 13.99 13.94 -17.05
C LEU A 208 13.16 14.38 -15.82
N LEU A 209 13.31 13.72 -14.66
CA LEU A 209 12.68 14.10 -13.38
C LEU A 209 13.66 14.71 -12.38
N HIS A 210 14.97 14.61 -12.66
CA HIS A 210 16.09 15.04 -11.82
C HIS A 210 17.16 15.66 -12.75
N TRP A 211 16.76 16.68 -13.52
CA TRP A 211 17.53 17.20 -14.67
C TRP A 211 18.90 17.76 -14.28
N LYS A 212 18.95 18.41 -13.10
CA LYS A 212 20.13 18.98 -12.43
C LYS A 212 20.85 18.00 -11.49
N ASP A 213 20.43 16.73 -11.49
CA ASP A 213 20.82 15.69 -10.52
C ASP A 213 20.41 15.94 -9.05
N ASP A 214 19.54 16.93 -8.81
CA ASP A 214 18.84 17.25 -7.56
C ASP A 214 18.73 16.09 -6.55
N ASP A 215 19.32 16.31 -5.37
CA ASP A 215 19.57 15.25 -4.40
C ASP A 215 18.29 14.51 -3.99
N GLY A 216 18.28 13.20 -4.24
CA GLY A 216 17.14 12.33 -3.98
C GLY A 216 17.02 11.92 -2.50
N TYR A 217 16.05 11.04 -2.22
CA TYR A 217 15.88 10.53 -0.87
C TYR A 217 17.10 9.73 -0.40
N HIS A 218 17.67 10.18 0.72
CA HIS A 218 18.66 9.49 1.53
C HIS A 218 18.24 9.53 3.02
N ILE A 219 18.70 8.56 3.81
CA ILE A 219 18.17 8.28 5.17
C ILE A 219 18.54 9.31 6.26
N ASN A 220 19.47 10.23 5.97
CA ASN A 220 20.01 11.17 6.96
C ASN A 220 19.22 12.50 7.04
N ILE A 221 18.25 12.74 6.16
CA ILE A 221 17.49 14.01 6.08
C ILE A 221 16.78 14.27 7.43
N PRO A 222 17.05 15.38 8.15
CA PRO A 222 16.46 15.61 9.47
C PRO A 222 14.97 15.98 9.42
N MET A 223 14.19 15.57 10.43
CA MET A 223 12.90 16.19 10.72
C MET A 223 13.11 17.55 11.40
N ILE A 224 12.24 18.51 11.12
CA ILE A 224 12.25 19.82 11.80
C ILE A 224 11.19 19.90 12.91
N ASP A 225 11.42 20.76 13.90
CA ASP A 225 10.35 21.26 14.76
C ASP A 225 9.60 22.39 14.04
N PRO A 226 8.28 22.28 13.80
CA PRO A 226 7.49 23.33 13.15
C PRO A 226 7.39 24.63 13.94
N ARG A 227 7.72 24.65 15.25
CA ARG A 227 7.69 25.88 16.06
C ARG A 227 8.97 26.70 15.98
N THR A 228 10.13 26.04 15.99
CA THR A 228 11.45 26.71 16.00
C THR A 228 12.20 26.66 14.67
N GLY A 229 11.76 25.83 13.72
CA GLY A 229 12.45 25.62 12.44
C GLY A 229 13.82 24.94 12.57
N ARG A 230 14.17 24.41 13.75
CA ARG A 230 15.42 23.67 14.02
C ARG A 230 15.24 22.18 13.78
N ASP A 231 16.34 21.46 13.56
CA ASP A 231 16.32 20.00 13.39
C ASP A 231 16.01 19.31 14.73
N ILE A 232 15.26 18.21 14.69
CA ILE A 232 14.93 17.40 15.87
C ILE A 232 16.03 16.33 16.04
N PRO A 233 16.81 16.35 17.14
CA PRO A 233 17.87 15.37 17.35
C PRO A 233 17.36 13.93 17.28
N GLY A 234 18.10 13.08 16.57
CA GLY A 234 17.80 11.65 16.42
C GLY A 234 16.55 11.30 15.61
N LYS A 235 15.95 12.23 14.83
CA LYS A 235 14.76 11.94 14.00
C LYS A 235 14.95 12.38 12.56
N THR A 236 14.97 11.41 11.64
CA THR A 236 15.07 11.64 10.20
C THR A 236 13.73 11.44 9.49
N VAL A 237 13.60 12.07 8.32
CA VAL A 237 12.49 11.90 7.38
C VAL A 237 12.63 10.51 6.75
N SER A 238 11.61 9.65 6.81
CA SER A 238 11.60 8.37 6.09
C SER A 238 11.29 8.55 4.60
N ALA A 239 11.59 7.54 3.78
CA ALA A 239 11.28 7.55 2.35
C ALA A 239 9.80 7.84 2.08
N MET A 240 8.91 7.28 2.91
CA MET A 240 7.47 7.49 2.79
C MET A 240 7.07 8.95 3.03
N ASN A 241 7.68 9.60 4.01
CA ASN A 241 7.46 11.02 4.29
C ASN A 241 8.02 11.89 3.16
N TYR A 242 9.25 11.60 2.69
CA TYR A 242 9.90 12.32 1.59
C TYR A 242 9.06 12.27 0.31
N PHE A 243 8.68 11.06 -0.15
CA PHE A 243 7.92 10.93 -1.39
C PHE A 243 6.49 11.47 -1.24
N SER A 244 5.84 11.31 -0.08
CA SER A 244 4.55 11.96 0.22
C SER A 244 4.62 13.49 0.18
N TYR A 245 5.75 14.08 0.57
CA TYR A 245 5.98 15.52 0.45
C TYR A 245 6.21 15.94 -1.00
N ARG A 246 7.06 15.22 -1.75
CA ARG A 246 7.41 15.54 -3.14
C ARG A 246 6.25 15.34 -4.13
N ILE A 247 5.30 14.41 -3.91
CA ILE A 247 4.12 14.23 -4.79
C ILE A 247 2.88 15.04 -4.37
N MET A 248 3.00 15.90 -3.35
CA MET A 248 1.91 16.78 -2.94
C MET A 248 1.87 18.01 -3.85
N VAL A 249 0.67 18.44 -4.23
CA VAL A 249 0.43 19.73 -4.89
C VAL A 249 0.37 20.81 -3.80
N ARG A 250 1.05 21.94 -4.01
CA ARG A 250 0.94 23.14 -3.15
C ARG A 250 0.57 24.35 -4.02
N PRO A 251 -0.21 25.33 -3.53
CA PRO A 251 -0.63 26.48 -4.33
C PRO A 251 0.51 27.39 -4.84
N GLN A 252 1.73 27.25 -4.32
CA GLN A 252 2.89 28.08 -4.63
C GLN A 252 4.09 27.26 -5.16
N GLU A 253 3.90 26.00 -5.57
CA GLU A 253 4.95 25.15 -6.15
C GLU A 253 4.43 24.45 -7.40
N ASP A 254 5.00 24.75 -8.57
CA ASP A 254 4.63 24.08 -9.81
C ASP A 254 5.35 22.73 -9.95
N ASN A 255 4.65 21.67 -9.52
CA ASN A 255 5.21 20.33 -9.39
C ASN A 255 5.31 19.63 -10.76
N PHE A 256 6.35 19.96 -11.53
CA PHE A 256 6.56 19.47 -12.90
C PHE A 256 6.58 17.94 -13.00
N ILE A 257 7.05 17.22 -11.97
CA ILE A 257 7.04 15.76 -11.93
C ILE A 257 5.63 15.18 -12.11
N LEU A 258 4.58 15.84 -11.58
CA LEU A 258 3.19 15.40 -11.77
C LEU A 258 2.65 15.62 -13.20
N ARG A 259 3.35 16.40 -14.03
CA ARG A 259 3.02 16.64 -15.44
C ARG A 259 3.61 15.56 -16.36
N CYS A 260 4.67 14.86 -15.92
CA CYS A 260 5.41 13.84 -16.69
C CYS A 260 4.69 12.49 -16.92
N GLY A 261 3.36 12.45 -16.81
CA GLY A 261 2.49 11.36 -17.30
C GLY A 261 2.96 9.92 -17.01
N LYS A 262 3.25 9.16 -18.09
CA LYS A 262 3.68 7.75 -17.98
C LYS A 262 5.00 7.59 -17.21
N LEU A 263 5.93 8.53 -17.33
CA LEU A 263 7.22 8.48 -16.60
C LEU A 263 7.00 8.67 -15.09
N PHE A 264 6.08 9.57 -14.70
CA PHE A 264 5.65 9.69 -13.30
C PHE A 264 4.98 8.42 -12.79
N HIS A 265 4.14 7.76 -13.60
CA HIS A 265 3.52 6.49 -13.21
C HIS A 265 4.54 5.38 -12.91
N GLN A 266 5.63 5.31 -13.69
CA GLN A 266 6.75 4.40 -13.46
C GLN A 266 7.54 4.80 -12.20
N TYR A 267 7.89 6.09 -12.07
CA TYR A 267 8.59 6.65 -10.91
C TYR A 267 7.86 6.36 -9.60
N ALA A 268 6.54 6.57 -9.53
CA ALA A 268 5.75 6.37 -8.31
C ALA A 268 5.75 4.91 -7.81
N VAL A 269 5.69 3.92 -8.72
CA VAL A 269 5.85 2.49 -8.37
C VAL A 269 7.27 2.23 -7.84
N TYR A 270 8.27 2.81 -8.49
CA TYR A 270 9.68 2.69 -8.11
C TYR A 270 9.97 3.27 -6.72
N MET A 271 9.41 4.46 -6.42
CA MET A 271 9.55 5.11 -5.13
C MET A 271 8.84 4.33 -4.02
N TYR A 272 7.70 3.69 -4.29
CA TYR A 272 7.09 2.79 -3.31
C TYR A 272 7.95 1.54 -3.05
N ALA A 273 8.56 0.96 -4.07
CA ALA A 273 9.49 -0.16 -3.87
C ALA A 273 10.75 0.24 -3.07
N LYS A 274 11.21 1.49 -3.21
CA LYS A 274 12.26 2.08 -2.36
C LYS A 274 11.80 2.25 -0.90
N ILE A 275 10.54 2.64 -0.66
CA ILE A 275 9.91 2.68 0.69
C ILE A 275 9.83 1.28 1.32
N GLU A 276 9.37 0.27 0.58
CA GLU A 276 9.32 -1.11 1.10
C GLU A 276 10.72 -1.67 1.36
N SER A 277 11.70 -1.36 0.49
CA SER A 277 13.10 -1.77 0.69
C SER A 277 13.71 -1.14 1.94
N GLU A 278 13.41 0.14 2.22
CA GLU A 278 13.79 0.78 3.49
C GLU A 278 13.17 0.06 4.70
N ARG A 279 11.86 -0.24 4.65
CA ARG A 279 11.15 -0.95 5.73
C ARG A 279 11.73 -2.35 5.98
N LEU A 280 12.00 -3.10 4.91
CA LEU A 280 12.59 -4.44 5.00
C LEU A 280 14.04 -4.40 5.50
N ASN A 281 14.83 -3.41 5.08
CA ASN A 281 16.17 -3.18 5.62
C ASN A 281 16.10 -2.83 7.11
N TYR A 282 15.18 -1.93 7.53
CA TYR A 282 14.98 -1.59 8.93
C TYR A 282 14.65 -2.84 9.76
N LEU A 283 13.67 -3.65 9.34
CA LEU A 283 13.32 -4.91 10.01
C LEU A 283 14.53 -5.86 10.07
N ARG A 284 15.28 -6.02 8.97
CA ARG A 284 16.45 -6.91 8.86
C ARG A 284 17.62 -6.49 9.75
N PHE A 285 17.89 -5.19 9.90
CA PHE A 285 19.00 -4.70 10.73
C PHE A 285 18.61 -4.51 12.21
N ASN A 286 17.31 -4.36 12.52
CA ASN A 286 16.82 -4.24 13.90
C ASN A 286 16.31 -5.57 14.48
N GLN A 287 16.70 -6.73 13.92
CA GLN A 287 16.27 -8.05 14.41
C GLN A 287 16.60 -8.28 15.89
N ALA A 288 17.70 -7.72 16.40
CA ALA A 288 18.03 -7.75 17.83
C ALA A 288 16.96 -7.10 18.72
N ALA A 289 16.23 -6.10 18.21
CA ALA A 289 15.11 -5.43 18.88
C ALA A 289 13.74 -6.08 18.62
N LEU A 290 13.71 -7.16 17.83
CA LEU A 290 12.48 -7.80 17.32
C LEU A 290 12.41 -9.30 17.62
N ARG A 291 13.38 -9.89 18.33
CA ARG A 291 13.31 -11.29 18.77
C ARG A 291 12.06 -11.49 19.63
N SER A 292 11.39 -12.62 19.46
CA SER A 292 10.27 -12.99 20.32
C SER A 292 10.19 -14.48 20.57
N GLU A 293 9.97 -14.83 21.84
CA GLU A 293 9.81 -16.21 22.30
C GLU A 293 8.70 -16.27 23.35
N GLU A 294 8.23 -17.46 23.72
CA GLU A 294 7.31 -17.64 24.84
C GLU A 294 8.09 -17.60 26.17
N TYR A 295 7.54 -16.92 27.19
CA TYR A 295 8.28 -16.60 28.43
C TYR A 295 8.79 -17.86 29.15
N ILE A 296 8.01 -18.94 29.16
CA ILE A 296 8.43 -20.23 29.73
C ILE A 296 9.68 -20.78 29.05
N HIS A 297 9.71 -20.90 27.71
CA HIS A 297 10.90 -21.34 26.98
C HIS A 297 12.10 -20.42 27.18
N LEU A 298 11.88 -19.10 27.31
CA LEU A 298 12.95 -18.14 27.57
C LEU A 298 13.52 -18.27 29.00
N GLN A 299 12.68 -18.60 29.99
CA GLN A 299 13.09 -18.88 31.35
C GLN A 299 13.85 -20.21 31.42
N ASP A 300 13.28 -21.28 30.86
CA ASP A 300 13.88 -22.62 30.84
C ASP A 300 15.22 -22.63 30.10
N ALA A 301 15.34 -21.91 28.98
CA ALA A 301 16.58 -21.85 28.23
C ALA A 301 17.71 -21.13 28.99
N ILE A 302 17.43 -20.08 29.78
CA ILE A 302 18.46 -19.43 30.62
C ILE A 302 18.85 -20.28 31.82
N VAL A 303 17.96 -21.14 32.32
CA VAL A 303 18.25 -22.08 33.42
C VAL A 303 19.10 -23.27 32.93
N ASN A 304 18.90 -23.73 31.70
CA ASN A 304 19.50 -24.98 31.20
C ASN A 304 20.63 -24.81 30.17
N ASP A 305 20.78 -23.66 29.51
CA ASP A 305 21.76 -23.49 28.42
C ASP A 305 22.40 -22.08 28.40
N GLY A 306 23.72 -22.04 28.14
CA GLY A 306 24.56 -20.88 28.43
C GLY A 306 24.60 -19.77 27.37
N ASP A 307 24.17 -20.04 26.12
CA ASP A 307 24.35 -19.12 24.99
C ASP A 307 23.03 -18.49 24.48
N VAL A 308 22.73 -17.31 25.05
CA VAL A 308 21.65 -16.39 24.65
C VAL A 308 21.67 -16.04 23.15
N ASN A 309 22.80 -16.19 22.45
CA ASN A 309 22.90 -15.81 21.05
C ASN A 309 22.21 -16.78 20.08
N ASN A 310 21.87 -18.00 20.47
CA ASN A 310 21.27 -19.00 19.58
C ASN A 310 19.73 -19.04 19.65
N ILE A 311 19.14 -18.52 20.73
CA ILE A 311 17.69 -18.58 21.02
C ILE A 311 16.91 -17.53 20.21
N GLY A 312 15.74 -17.91 19.69
CA GLY A 312 14.77 -16.99 19.09
C GLY A 312 15.13 -16.44 17.68
N ARG A 313 16.01 -17.09 16.92
CA ARG A 313 16.46 -16.65 15.58
C ARG A 313 15.45 -16.90 14.44
N LEU A 314 14.18 -16.51 14.58
CA LEU A 314 13.18 -16.58 13.50
C LEU A 314 12.91 -15.20 12.86
N LYS A 315 13.25 -15.04 11.57
CA LYS A 315 13.08 -13.78 10.79
C LYS A 315 11.62 -13.56 10.35
N ILE A 316 10.69 -13.44 11.30
CA ILE A 316 9.25 -13.32 11.02
C ILE A 316 8.87 -11.88 10.62
N LEU A 317 8.10 -11.72 9.53
CA LEU A 317 7.38 -10.47 9.26
C LEU A 317 6.22 -10.28 10.27
N PRO A 318 6.17 -9.17 11.04
CA PRO A 318 5.11 -8.96 12.04
C PRO A 318 3.69 -9.05 11.45
N ALA A 319 2.74 -9.59 12.22
CA ALA A 319 1.34 -9.69 11.78
C ALA A 319 0.66 -8.33 11.53
N THR A 320 1.27 -7.24 11.98
CA THR A 320 0.89 -5.83 11.70
C THR A 320 1.48 -5.28 10.39
N TYR A 321 2.34 -6.04 9.69
CA TYR A 321 2.94 -5.63 8.42
C TYR A 321 1.92 -5.80 7.28
N ILE A 322 1.40 -4.66 6.79
CA ILE A 322 0.28 -4.57 5.83
C ILE A 322 0.72 -4.97 4.41
N GLY A 323 1.09 -6.24 4.23
CA GLY A 323 1.58 -6.82 2.97
C GLY A 323 2.01 -8.29 3.09
N SER A 324 1.81 -8.93 4.24
CA SER A 324 2.13 -10.34 4.50
C SER A 324 1.22 -11.32 3.74
N PRO A 325 1.53 -12.64 3.72
CA PRO A 325 0.87 -13.65 2.84
C PRO A 325 -0.64 -13.90 2.99
N ARG A 326 -1.40 -13.06 3.71
CA ARG A 326 -2.81 -13.26 4.07
C ARG A 326 -3.76 -12.11 3.65
N HIS A 327 -3.40 -11.27 2.64
CA HIS A 327 -3.89 -9.86 2.58
C HIS A 327 -4.75 -9.28 1.41
N MET A 328 -4.26 -9.00 0.17
CA MET A 328 -5.02 -8.18 -0.83
C MET A 328 -5.00 -8.61 -2.32
N GLN A 329 -5.98 -9.37 -2.81
CA GLN A 329 -6.13 -9.67 -4.26
C GLN A 329 -6.58 -8.43 -5.08
N CYS A 330 -6.32 -8.43 -6.39
CA CYS A 330 -5.98 -7.17 -7.07
C CYS A 330 -6.63 -6.95 -8.46
N ARG A 331 -6.43 -5.70 -8.90
CA ARG A 331 -6.48 -4.98 -10.20
C ARG A 331 -7.66 -4.04 -10.62
N GLN A 332 -7.45 -2.72 -10.74
CA GLN A 332 -7.47 -2.01 -12.06
C GLN A 332 -8.98 -1.55 -12.70
N THR A 333 -9.57 -0.54 -13.54
CA THR A 333 -9.43 0.75 -14.47
C THR A 333 -10.02 2.15 -14.03
N PRO A 334 -9.29 3.30 -14.17
CA PRO A 334 -9.38 4.26 -15.30
C PRO A 334 -8.05 5.06 -15.58
N THR A 335 -6.91 4.38 -15.54
CA THR A 335 -5.60 4.67 -16.21
C THR A 335 -4.81 5.98 -16.02
N TYR A 336 -5.39 7.19 -15.90
CA TYR A 336 -4.67 8.41 -16.33
C TYR A 336 -4.19 9.44 -15.29
N ARG A 337 -4.82 9.60 -14.12
CA ARG A 337 -4.33 10.50 -13.04
C ARG A 337 -4.52 9.87 -11.67
N HIS A 338 -3.73 8.83 -11.38
CA HIS A 338 -3.93 7.97 -10.22
C HIS A 338 -3.83 8.67 -8.85
N ASP A 339 -3.10 9.78 -8.78
CA ASP A 339 -3.04 10.66 -7.60
C ASP A 339 -4.39 11.34 -7.33
N ILE A 340 -5.07 11.82 -8.38
CA ILE A 340 -6.42 12.38 -8.30
C ILE A 340 -7.43 11.26 -8.07
N THR A 341 -7.35 10.15 -8.83
CA THR A 341 -8.27 9.00 -8.67
C THR A 341 -8.29 8.49 -7.23
N ALA A 342 -7.13 8.34 -6.57
CA ALA A 342 -7.05 7.94 -5.18
C ALA A 342 -7.71 8.95 -4.23
N ARG A 343 -7.47 10.25 -4.41
CA ARG A 343 -8.03 11.33 -3.57
C ARG A 343 -9.55 11.45 -3.74
N VAL A 344 -10.05 11.50 -4.97
CA VAL A 344 -11.47 11.62 -5.30
C VAL A 344 -12.24 10.37 -4.91
N PHE A 345 -11.70 9.17 -5.13
CA PHE A 345 -12.32 7.93 -4.66
C PHE A 345 -12.44 7.91 -3.13
N ARG A 346 -11.37 8.30 -2.40
CA ARG A 346 -11.42 8.39 -0.93
C ARG A 346 -12.45 9.41 -0.43
N GLN A 347 -12.61 10.54 -1.12
CA GLN A 347 -13.65 11.53 -0.81
C GLN A 347 -15.06 11.00 -1.08
N LYS A 348 -15.32 10.42 -2.26
CA LYS A 348 -16.63 9.81 -2.59
C LYS A 348 -16.97 8.66 -1.64
N LEU A 349 -16.02 7.78 -1.33
CA LEU A 349 -16.21 6.68 -0.37
C LEU A 349 -16.53 7.21 1.04
N LYS A 350 -15.82 8.25 1.51
CA LYS A 350 -16.16 8.88 2.79
C LYS A 350 -17.55 9.50 2.79
N ALA A 351 -17.95 10.19 1.71
CA ALA A 351 -19.28 10.78 1.59
C ALA A 351 -20.38 9.70 1.57
N LEU A 352 -20.16 8.59 0.87
CA LEU A 352 -21.07 7.43 0.84
C LEU A 352 -21.25 6.79 2.22
N ILE A 353 -20.14 6.58 2.93
CA ILE A 353 -20.14 6.02 4.30
C ILE A 353 -20.80 6.99 5.28
N ASP A 354 -20.49 8.29 5.21
CA ASP A 354 -21.13 9.32 6.04
C ASP A 354 -22.64 9.44 5.76
N LEU A 355 -23.07 9.35 4.49
CA LEU A 355 -24.49 9.35 4.08
C LEU A 355 -25.24 8.15 4.67
N ILE A 356 -24.72 6.94 4.48
CA ILE A 356 -25.36 5.70 4.95
C ILE A 356 -25.51 5.70 6.49
N ILE A 357 -24.48 6.12 7.22
CA ILE A 357 -24.45 6.00 8.69
C ILE A 357 -25.09 7.20 9.39
N LYS A 358 -24.72 8.43 9.01
CA LYS A 358 -25.13 9.65 9.74
C LYS A 358 -26.54 10.09 9.36
N LEU A 359 -26.87 9.99 8.07
CA LEU A 359 -28.20 10.31 7.55
C LEU A 359 -29.11 9.06 7.50
N ARG A 360 -28.62 7.91 7.99
CA ARG A 360 -29.42 6.68 8.27
C ARG A 360 -30.28 6.23 7.09
N VAL A 361 -29.73 6.32 5.87
CA VAL A 361 -30.46 6.07 4.60
C VAL A 361 -31.12 4.69 4.52
N PHE A 362 -30.54 3.68 5.16
CA PHE A 362 -31.10 2.32 5.26
C PHE A 362 -31.65 2.01 6.66
N GLY A 363 -31.91 3.03 7.48
CA GLY A 363 -32.16 2.91 8.91
C GLY A 363 -30.90 3.03 9.77
N GLU A 364 -31.03 2.70 11.06
CA GLU A 364 -29.94 2.81 12.03
C GLU A 364 -28.90 1.69 11.88
N VAL A 365 -27.64 2.07 11.67
CA VAL A 365 -26.52 1.15 11.48
C VAL A 365 -25.94 0.71 12.83
N ARG A 366 -25.96 -0.59 13.12
CA ARG A 366 -25.32 -1.20 14.30
C ARG A 366 -23.82 -1.37 14.12
N CYS A 367 -23.40 -1.88 12.98
CA CYS A 367 -21.98 -2.00 12.64
C CYS A 367 -21.78 -1.98 11.12
N TRP A 368 -20.57 -1.68 10.69
CA TRP A 368 -20.21 -1.63 9.28
C TRP A 368 -18.73 -1.93 9.07
N MET A 369 -18.38 -2.38 7.87
CA MET A 369 -17.00 -2.46 7.40
C MET A 369 -16.92 -2.25 5.90
N TYR A 370 -15.76 -1.83 5.40
CA TYR A 370 -15.46 -1.91 3.97
C TYR A 370 -14.08 -2.48 3.67
N SER A 371 -13.95 -3.03 2.47
CA SER A 371 -12.67 -3.45 1.87
C SER A 371 -12.51 -2.79 0.51
N ILE A 372 -11.41 -2.04 0.33
CA ILE A 372 -11.04 -1.47 -0.97
C ILE A 372 -10.21 -2.50 -1.73
N GLU A 373 -10.88 -3.24 -2.59
CA GLU A 373 -10.22 -4.10 -3.59
C GLU A 373 -9.91 -3.28 -4.85
N ARG A 374 -9.30 -3.97 -5.81
CA ARG A 374 -9.06 -3.57 -7.18
C ARG A 374 -9.53 -4.80 -7.99
N GLN A 375 -10.42 -4.67 -9.00
CA GLN A 375 -11.11 -5.80 -9.68
C GLN A 375 -10.28 -6.62 -10.71
N LYS A 376 -10.23 -6.30 -12.04
CA LYS A 376 -9.08 -6.64 -12.93
C LYS A 376 -8.52 -5.56 -13.99
N ARG A 377 -8.65 -4.20 -13.91
CA ARG A 377 -8.40 -3.21 -15.07
C ARG A 377 -7.47 -1.84 -15.29
N GLU A 378 -6.95 -0.68 -14.68
CA GLU A 378 -6.51 0.28 -13.49
C GLU A 378 -7.35 1.27 -12.48
N LEU A 379 -8.17 0.87 -11.46
CA LEU A 379 -9.06 1.60 -10.47
C LEU A 379 -8.97 0.92 -9.06
N PRO A 380 -9.42 1.60 -7.97
CA PRO A 380 -10.03 0.99 -6.76
C PRO A 380 -11.55 0.71 -6.84
N HIS A 381 -12.04 -0.24 -6.04
CA HIS A 381 -13.47 -0.61 -5.88
C HIS A 381 -13.73 -0.99 -4.41
N ALA A 382 -14.87 -0.60 -3.84
CA ALA A 382 -15.18 -0.86 -2.42
C ALA A 382 -16.32 -1.86 -2.26
N TYR A 383 -16.07 -2.96 -1.55
CA TYR A 383 -17.13 -3.79 -0.98
C TYR A 383 -17.46 -3.22 0.41
N ILE A 384 -18.72 -2.86 0.63
CA ILE A 384 -19.21 -2.30 1.89
C ILE A 384 -20.22 -3.31 2.46
N LEU A 385 -20.16 -3.57 3.76
CA LEU A 385 -21.15 -4.37 4.49
C LEU A 385 -21.65 -3.58 5.69
N ILE A 386 -22.97 -3.56 5.85
CA ILE A 386 -23.71 -2.78 6.83
C ILE A 386 -24.65 -3.75 7.55
N TRP A 387 -24.66 -3.72 8.88
CA TRP A 387 -25.65 -4.41 9.70
C TRP A 387 -26.51 -3.35 10.37
N LEU A 388 -27.82 -3.47 10.21
CA LEU A 388 -28.80 -2.54 10.76
C LEU A 388 -29.26 -3.00 12.15
N VAL A 389 -29.69 -2.07 13.00
CA VAL A 389 -30.29 -2.35 14.32
C VAL A 389 -31.66 -3.02 14.16
N ARG A 390 -32.43 -2.59 13.16
CA ARG A 390 -33.71 -3.19 12.75
C ARG A 390 -33.52 -3.89 11.42
N LYS A 391 -34.08 -5.10 11.27
CA LYS A 391 -34.03 -5.86 10.02
C LYS A 391 -35.11 -5.33 9.06
N ILE A 392 -34.70 -4.94 7.84
CA ILE A 392 -35.60 -4.66 6.71
C ILE A 392 -36.38 -5.94 6.39
N THR A 393 -37.70 -5.85 6.34
CA THR A 393 -38.62 -6.95 5.95
C THR A 393 -38.80 -7.02 4.42
N PRO A 394 -39.28 -8.13 3.83
CA PRO A 394 -39.35 -8.28 2.37
C PRO A 394 -40.13 -7.15 1.67
N ASP A 395 -41.28 -6.78 2.23
CA ASP A 395 -42.15 -5.65 1.84
C ASP A 395 -41.47 -4.27 1.84
N GLN A 396 -40.31 -4.14 2.50
CA GLN A 396 -39.54 -2.90 2.56
C GLN A 396 -38.35 -2.88 1.58
N ILE A 397 -38.00 -4.01 0.96
CA ILE A 397 -36.81 -4.10 0.10
C ILE A 397 -36.94 -3.17 -1.11
N ASP A 398 -38.10 -3.19 -1.77
CA ASP A 398 -38.31 -2.49 -3.05
C ASP A 398 -38.39 -0.97 -2.89
N SER A 399 -38.70 -0.49 -1.68
CA SER A 399 -38.59 0.92 -1.30
C SER A 399 -37.14 1.42 -1.17
N ILE A 400 -36.15 0.52 -1.21
CA ILE A 400 -34.73 0.79 -0.95
C ILE A 400 -33.82 0.37 -2.12
N ILE A 401 -34.15 -0.76 -2.76
CA ILE A 401 -33.41 -1.39 -3.85
C ILE A 401 -34.37 -1.64 -5.01
N SER A 402 -34.06 -1.14 -6.20
CA SER A 402 -34.76 -1.48 -7.44
C SER A 402 -33.88 -2.36 -8.32
N ALA A 403 -34.53 -3.20 -9.13
CA ALA A 403 -33.91 -3.99 -10.19
C ALA A 403 -34.56 -3.70 -11.56
N GLU A 404 -35.17 -2.52 -11.72
CA GLU A 404 -35.90 -2.10 -12.91
C GLU A 404 -35.28 -0.85 -13.59
N ILE A 405 -35.63 -0.65 -14.85
CA ILE A 405 -35.34 0.56 -15.61
C ILE A 405 -36.35 1.66 -15.19
N PRO A 406 -35.91 2.85 -14.75
CA PRO A 406 -36.82 3.95 -14.39
C PRO A 406 -37.59 4.50 -15.59
N ASP A 407 -38.70 5.18 -15.31
CA ASP A 407 -39.40 6.00 -16.30
C ASP A 407 -38.55 7.23 -16.71
N GLU A 408 -38.33 7.41 -18.02
CA GLU A 408 -37.51 8.50 -18.59
C GLU A 408 -38.17 9.90 -18.45
N ILE A 409 -39.50 9.97 -18.30
CA ILE A 409 -40.24 11.22 -18.13
C ILE A 409 -40.30 11.60 -16.64
N ALA A 410 -40.53 10.65 -15.75
CA ALA A 410 -40.67 10.89 -14.31
C ALA A 410 -39.34 11.04 -13.58
N ASP A 411 -38.28 10.30 -13.96
CA ASP A 411 -36.92 10.50 -13.43
C ASP A 411 -35.83 10.34 -14.49
N PRO A 412 -35.71 11.28 -15.45
CA PRO A 412 -34.67 11.26 -16.49
C PRO A 412 -33.24 11.20 -15.95
N GLU A 413 -32.99 11.76 -14.75
CA GLU A 413 -31.66 11.70 -14.13
C GLU A 413 -31.32 10.28 -13.65
N LEU A 414 -32.27 9.58 -13.02
CA LEU A 414 -32.07 8.20 -12.62
C LEU A 414 -32.02 7.27 -13.84
N PHE A 415 -32.88 7.48 -14.84
CA PHE A 415 -32.90 6.71 -16.08
C PHE A 415 -31.53 6.70 -16.76
N GLU A 416 -30.96 7.87 -17.05
CA GLU A 416 -29.62 7.98 -17.64
C GLU A 416 -28.51 7.40 -16.74
N VAL A 417 -28.63 7.49 -15.41
CA VAL A 417 -27.69 6.84 -14.50
C VAL A 417 -27.79 5.30 -14.57
N VAL A 418 -29.00 4.74 -14.61
CA VAL A 418 -29.24 3.28 -14.69
C VAL A 418 -28.78 2.74 -16.04
N LYS A 419 -29.28 3.32 -17.15
CA LYS A 419 -28.89 3.08 -18.54
C LYS A 419 -27.37 3.03 -18.74
N LYS A 420 -26.65 3.97 -18.11
CA LYS A 420 -25.19 4.10 -18.26
C LYS A 420 -24.35 3.27 -17.27
N ASN A 421 -24.86 2.95 -16.08
CA ASN A 421 -24.04 2.40 -14.99
C ASN A 421 -24.54 1.09 -14.38
N MET A 422 -25.82 0.73 -14.54
CA MET A 422 -26.44 -0.42 -13.87
C MET A 422 -26.91 -1.51 -14.83
N ILE A 423 -26.93 -1.26 -16.15
CA ILE A 423 -27.21 -2.33 -17.11
C ILE A 423 -26.03 -3.31 -17.19
N HIS A 424 -26.31 -4.61 -16.99
CA HIS A 424 -25.35 -5.67 -17.26
C HIS A 424 -25.13 -5.78 -18.78
N GLY A 425 -23.87 -5.63 -19.23
CA GLY A 425 -23.55 -5.68 -20.66
C GLY A 425 -24.05 -6.98 -21.31
N PRO A 426 -24.71 -6.90 -22.49
CA PRO A 426 -25.25 -8.07 -23.19
C PRO A 426 -24.22 -9.21 -23.34
N CYS A 427 -24.60 -10.40 -22.91
CA CYS A 427 -23.73 -11.58 -22.87
C CYS A 427 -24.51 -12.86 -23.20
N GLY A 428 -23.85 -14.02 -23.15
CA GLY A 428 -24.44 -15.26 -23.65
C GLY A 428 -24.55 -15.19 -25.17
N ALA A 429 -25.76 -15.39 -25.71
CA ALA A 429 -26.04 -15.34 -27.14
C ALA A 429 -25.59 -14.03 -27.81
N PHE A 430 -25.70 -12.89 -27.12
CA PHE A 430 -25.30 -11.58 -27.64
C PHE A 430 -23.78 -11.38 -27.72
N ASN A 431 -23.00 -11.99 -26.80
CA ASN A 431 -21.54 -11.98 -26.85
C ASN A 431 -20.94 -13.05 -25.93
N LEU A 432 -20.47 -14.14 -26.54
CA LEU A 432 -19.76 -15.23 -25.87
C LEU A 432 -18.39 -14.79 -25.32
N ASN A 433 -17.77 -13.75 -25.87
CA ASN A 433 -16.48 -13.21 -25.41
C ASN A 433 -16.61 -12.23 -24.22
N SER A 434 -17.80 -12.13 -23.61
CA SER A 434 -18.01 -11.23 -22.47
C SER A 434 -17.23 -11.70 -21.24
N PRO A 435 -16.53 -10.83 -20.48
CA PRO A 435 -15.74 -11.24 -19.30
C PRO A 435 -16.50 -11.88 -18.12
N CYS A 436 -17.83 -12.02 -18.23
CA CYS A 436 -18.69 -12.73 -17.30
C CYS A 436 -18.96 -14.19 -17.72
N MET A 437 -18.60 -14.60 -18.94
CA MET A 437 -18.86 -15.94 -19.46
C MET A 437 -17.86 -16.95 -18.90
N ILE A 438 -18.39 -18.07 -18.40
CA ILE A 438 -17.65 -19.23 -17.91
C ILE A 438 -18.43 -20.47 -18.39
N ASP A 439 -17.76 -21.43 -19.01
CA ASP A 439 -18.36 -22.70 -19.48
C ASP A 439 -19.63 -22.51 -20.31
N GLY A 440 -19.61 -21.53 -21.22
CA GLY A 440 -20.74 -21.17 -22.09
C GLY A 440 -21.91 -20.44 -21.42
N LYS A 441 -21.85 -20.16 -20.10
CA LYS A 441 -22.93 -19.53 -19.33
C LYS A 441 -22.46 -18.24 -18.65
N CYS A 442 -23.37 -17.30 -18.42
CA CYS A 442 -23.04 -16.10 -17.65
C CYS A 442 -22.88 -16.45 -16.17
N SER A 443 -21.68 -16.26 -15.61
CA SER A 443 -21.34 -16.50 -14.19
C SER A 443 -22.15 -15.67 -13.18
N LYS A 444 -22.90 -14.66 -13.67
CA LYS A 444 -23.82 -13.83 -12.89
C LYS A 444 -25.30 -14.19 -13.07
N ARG A 445 -25.59 -15.22 -13.88
CA ARG A 445 -26.95 -15.65 -14.27
C ARG A 445 -27.76 -14.48 -14.83
N TYR A 446 -27.27 -13.87 -15.92
CA TYR A 446 -28.00 -12.92 -16.77
C TYR A 446 -28.30 -13.57 -18.14
N PRO A 447 -29.44 -13.27 -18.79
CA PRO A 447 -30.56 -12.47 -18.26
C PRO A 447 -31.22 -13.11 -17.03
N LYS A 448 -31.90 -12.29 -16.21
CA LYS A 448 -32.70 -12.75 -15.07
C LYS A 448 -34.09 -13.22 -15.53
N ALA A 449 -34.79 -13.91 -14.63
CA ALA A 449 -36.24 -14.09 -14.76
C ALA A 449 -36.96 -12.75 -14.51
N LEU A 450 -38.20 -12.66 -15.00
CA LEU A 450 -39.15 -11.61 -14.63
C LEU A 450 -40.00 -12.11 -13.45
N THR A 451 -40.35 -11.21 -12.53
CA THR A 451 -41.13 -11.50 -11.31
C THR A 451 -41.90 -10.24 -10.91
N SER A 452 -43.19 -10.41 -10.58
CA SER A 452 -44.09 -9.33 -10.14
C SER A 452 -43.79 -8.79 -8.74
N ASP A 453 -43.11 -9.58 -7.91
CA ASP A 453 -42.88 -9.32 -6.50
C ASP A 453 -41.46 -9.75 -6.09
N THR A 454 -40.91 -9.15 -5.04
CA THR A 454 -39.62 -9.57 -4.47
C THR A 454 -39.75 -10.82 -3.62
N LEU A 455 -39.20 -11.94 -4.11
CA LEU A 455 -39.26 -13.25 -3.46
C LEU A 455 -37.98 -13.56 -2.65
N ALA A 456 -38.11 -14.31 -1.56
CA ALA A 456 -36.95 -14.80 -0.79
C ALA A 456 -36.28 -15.99 -1.49
N GLY A 457 -35.01 -15.85 -1.91
CA GLY A 457 -34.25 -16.90 -2.62
C GLY A 457 -33.43 -17.85 -1.74
N ASP A 458 -33.27 -19.09 -2.20
CA ASP A 458 -32.67 -20.23 -1.46
C ASP A 458 -31.20 -20.07 -1.04
N ASP A 459 -30.45 -19.15 -1.66
CA ASP A 459 -29.07 -18.82 -1.27
C ASP A 459 -28.96 -17.61 -0.31
N GLY A 460 -30.08 -16.94 -0.02
CA GLY A 460 -30.18 -15.83 0.94
C GLY A 460 -30.04 -14.44 0.34
N TYR A 461 -30.06 -14.33 -0.99
CA TYR A 461 -30.35 -13.11 -1.74
C TYR A 461 -31.82 -13.14 -2.20
N PRO A 462 -32.54 -12.01 -2.26
CA PRO A 462 -33.85 -11.96 -2.89
C PRO A 462 -33.79 -12.16 -4.41
N LEU A 463 -34.89 -12.65 -4.96
CA LEU A 463 -35.24 -12.46 -6.36
C LEU A 463 -36.06 -11.18 -6.44
N TYR A 464 -35.38 -10.05 -6.68
CA TYR A 464 -36.03 -8.72 -6.73
C TYR A 464 -37.10 -8.62 -7.83
N GLU A 465 -38.14 -7.80 -7.59
CA GLU A 465 -39.14 -7.37 -8.57
C GLU A 465 -38.47 -6.95 -9.90
N ARG A 466 -38.98 -7.51 -11.00
CA ARG A 466 -38.61 -7.25 -12.39
C ARG A 466 -39.85 -7.47 -13.23
N ARG A 467 -40.73 -6.48 -13.29
CA ARG A 467 -42.01 -6.59 -14.00
C ARG A 467 -41.82 -6.76 -15.49
N SER A 468 -42.83 -7.36 -16.13
CA SER A 468 -42.76 -7.70 -17.54
C SER A 468 -42.90 -6.46 -18.43
N THR A 469 -42.55 -6.62 -19.70
CA THR A 469 -42.76 -5.61 -20.75
C THR A 469 -44.25 -5.37 -21.06
N GLU A 470 -45.16 -6.18 -20.52
CA GLU A 470 -46.61 -5.98 -20.63
C GLU A 470 -47.15 -5.14 -19.45
N ASP A 471 -46.46 -5.13 -18.30
CA ASP A 471 -46.86 -4.39 -17.09
C ASP A 471 -46.22 -3.00 -16.99
N ASN A 472 -44.99 -2.82 -17.47
CA ASN A 472 -44.28 -1.53 -17.46
C ASN A 472 -43.30 -1.41 -18.64
N VAL A 473 -43.56 -0.47 -19.55
CA VAL A 473 -42.86 -0.36 -20.84
C VAL A 473 -41.58 0.49 -20.72
N HIS A 474 -40.55 -0.10 -20.11
CA HIS A 474 -39.23 0.53 -20.00
C HIS A 474 -38.14 -0.41 -20.55
N THR A 475 -37.66 -0.12 -21.75
CA THR A 475 -36.50 -0.75 -22.39
C THR A 475 -35.40 0.28 -22.64
N VAL A 476 -34.16 -0.20 -22.82
CA VAL A 476 -32.99 0.63 -23.10
C VAL A 476 -32.18 0.01 -24.23
N THR A 477 -31.81 0.82 -25.22
CA THR A 477 -30.86 0.42 -26.27
C THR A 477 -29.42 0.52 -25.76
N VAL A 478 -28.68 -0.59 -25.77
CA VAL A 478 -27.25 -0.67 -25.44
C VAL A 478 -26.44 -0.95 -26.69
N ARG A 479 -25.56 0.00 -27.05
CA ARG A 479 -24.66 -0.13 -28.20
C ARG A 479 -23.45 -1.00 -27.88
N MET A 480 -23.26 -2.07 -28.64
CA MET A 480 -22.22 -3.07 -28.43
C MET A 480 -21.65 -3.59 -29.76
N GLN A 481 -20.33 -3.47 -29.98
CA GLN A 481 -19.64 -3.95 -31.19
C GLN A 481 -20.29 -3.47 -32.52
N ASN A 482 -20.76 -2.22 -32.57
CA ASN A 482 -21.51 -1.62 -33.68
C ASN A 482 -22.91 -2.20 -33.98
N GLN A 483 -23.45 -3.03 -33.08
CA GLN A 483 -24.87 -3.37 -33.04
C GLN A 483 -25.54 -2.62 -31.88
N ASP A 484 -26.82 -2.30 -32.06
CA ASP A 484 -27.65 -1.69 -31.02
C ASP A 484 -28.61 -2.77 -30.49
N ILE A 485 -28.50 -3.10 -29.19
CA ILE A 485 -29.21 -4.21 -28.56
C ILE A 485 -30.22 -3.64 -27.57
N GLU A 486 -31.50 -3.91 -27.78
CA GLU A 486 -32.54 -3.59 -26.81
C GLU A 486 -32.50 -4.54 -25.61
N VAL A 487 -32.57 -3.99 -24.40
CA VAL A 487 -32.62 -4.74 -23.14
C VAL A 487 -33.66 -4.16 -22.18
N ASP A 488 -34.17 -5.03 -21.32
CA ASP A 488 -35.25 -4.77 -20.36
C ASP A 488 -34.79 -4.99 -18.90
N ASN A 489 -35.77 -5.01 -17.99
CA ASN A 489 -35.61 -5.31 -16.56
C ASN A 489 -34.81 -6.61 -16.27
N ARG A 490 -34.68 -7.56 -17.20
CA ARG A 490 -33.88 -8.78 -16.99
C ARG A 490 -32.37 -8.53 -16.95
N TRP A 491 -31.90 -7.35 -17.40
CA TRP A 491 -30.48 -7.00 -17.51
C TRP A 491 -29.98 -6.02 -16.44
N VAL A 492 -30.87 -5.43 -15.64
CA VAL A 492 -30.52 -4.44 -14.62
C VAL A 492 -29.82 -5.08 -13.42
N VAL A 493 -28.71 -4.50 -12.99
CA VAL A 493 -28.00 -4.82 -11.73
C VAL A 493 -28.71 -4.10 -10.57
N PRO A 494 -29.07 -4.78 -9.47
CA PRO A 494 -29.79 -4.16 -8.34
C PRO A 494 -29.10 -2.90 -7.79
N TYR A 495 -29.84 -1.83 -7.60
CA TYR A 495 -29.30 -0.53 -7.21
C TYR A 495 -30.22 0.17 -6.23
N SER A 496 -29.68 1.07 -5.41
CA SER A 496 -30.53 2.00 -4.65
C SER A 496 -30.68 3.29 -5.46
N PRO A 497 -31.91 3.73 -5.79
CA PRO A 497 -32.16 4.96 -6.57
C PRO A 497 -31.42 6.17 -6.00
N LEU A 498 -31.56 6.41 -4.69
CA LEU A 498 -30.95 7.54 -3.99
C LEU A 498 -29.42 7.55 -4.11
N LEU A 499 -28.74 6.42 -3.87
CA LEU A 499 -27.29 6.35 -3.99
C LEU A 499 -26.81 6.56 -5.43
N SER A 500 -27.59 6.07 -6.39
CA SER A 500 -27.27 6.14 -7.82
C SER A 500 -27.30 7.58 -8.33
N LYS A 501 -28.37 8.34 -8.02
CA LYS A 501 -28.46 9.77 -8.39
C LYS A 501 -27.36 10.61 -7.74
N ILE A 502 -27.08 10.40 -6.45
CA ILE A 502 -26.06 11.17 -5.71
C ILE A 502 -24.64 10.93 -6.25
N PHE A 503 -24.25 9.68 -6.52
CA PHE A 503 -22.86 9.36 -6.86
C PHE A 503 -22.57 9.24 -8.36
N LYS A 504 -23.61 9.06 -9.18
CA LYS A 504 -23.57 8.90 -10.66
C LYS A 504 -22.50 7.91 -11.10
N ALA A 505 -22.57 6.70 -10.55
CA ALA A 505 -21.59 5.63 -10.71
C ALA A 505 -22.23 4.25 -10.47
N HIS A 506 -21.60 3.18 -10.98
CA HIS A 506 -22.02 1.79 -10.76
C HIS A 506 -21.93 1.39 -9.28
N ILE A 507 -23.07 1.31 -8.60
CA ILE A 507 -23.21 0.88 -7.19
C ILE A 507 -24.25 -0.25 -7.15
N ASN A 508 -23.78 -1.51 -7.12
CA ASN A 508 -24.67 -2.64 -6.84
C ASN A 508 -25.07 -2.62 -5.36
N VAL A 509 -26.36 -2.75 -5.05
CA VAL A 509 -26.89 -2.78 -3.68
C VAL A 509 -27.68 -4.06 -3.50
N GLU A 510 -27.29 -4.88 -2.52
CA GLU A 510 -27.80 -6.24 -2.35
C GLU A 510 -28.29 -6.48 -0.92
N TYR A 511 -29.55 -6.88 -0.76
CA TYR A 511 -30.03 -7.38 0.53
C TYR A 511 -29.48 -8.79 0.80
N CYS A 512 -28.95 -9.01 2.00
CA CYS A 512 -28.22 -10.23 2.35
C CYS A 512 -28.72 -10.80 3.67
N ASN A 513 -29.40 -11.96 3.65
CA ASN A 513 -29.95 -12.60 4.85
C ASN A 513 -29.29 -13.96 5.19
N SER A 514 -28.21 -14.37 4.51
CA SER A 514 -27.51 -15.63 4.82
C SER A 514 -26.02 -15.49 5.18
N VAL A 515 -25.54 -16.50 5.92
CA VAL A 515 -24.12 -16.65 6.28
C VAL A 515 -23.23 -16.85 5.02
N LYS A 516 -23.79 -17.25 3.87
CA LYS A 516 -23.08 -17.34 2.59
C LYS A 516 -22.59 -15.95 2.14
N SER A 517 -23.43 -14.91 2.28
CA SER A 517 -23.09 -13.53 1.93
C SER A 517 -21.98 -12.95 2.84
N ILE A 518 -22.02 -13.28 4.14
CA ILE A 518 -20.94 -12.92 5.09
C ILE A 518 -19.62 -13.60 4.68
N LYS A 519 -19.64 -14.89 4.34
CA LYS A 519 -18.47 -15.61 3.80
C LYS A 519 -17.97 -15.00 2.48
N TYR A 520 -18.88 -14.55 1.61
CA TYR A 520 -18.53 -13.90 0.34
C TYR A 520 -17.74 -12.60 0.57
N ILE A 521 -18.18 -11.72 1.47
CA ILE A 521 -17.46 -10.45 1.74
C ILE A 521 -16.18 -10.69 2.55
N CYS A 522 -16.18 -11.63 3.51
CA CYS A 522 -14.96 -12.06 4.18
C CYS A 522 -13.90 -12.63 3.22
N LYS A 523 -14.29 -13.22 2.07
CA LYS A 523 -13.34 -13.61 1.00
C LYS A 523 -12.58 -12.41 0.45
N TYR A 524 -13.22 -11.24 0.27
CA TYR A 524 -12.58 -10.02 -0.24
C TYR A 524 -11.78 -9.24 0.80
N VAL A 525 -12.03 -9.48 2.09
CA VAL A 525 -11.24 -8.92 3.20
C VAL A 525 -9.92 -9.67 3.39
N ASN A 526 -9.87 -10.98 3.06
CA ASN A 526 -8.72 -11.87 3.31
C ASN A 526 -8.09 -12.46 2.03
N LYS A 527 -8.52 -12.01 0.85
CA LYS A 527 -8.06 -12.46 -0.48
C LYS A 527 -6.58 -12.08 -0.65
N GLY A 528 -5.66 -13.01 -0.93
CA GLY A 528 -4.22 -12.70 -1.09
C GLY A 528 -3.84 -12.10 -2.46
N SER A 529 -2.75 -11.32 -2.56
CA SER A 529 -2.36 -10.59 -3.78
C SER A 529 -2.12 -11.46 -5.03
N ASP A 530 -2.27 -10.85 -6.21
CA ASP A 530 -1.79 -11.42 -7.47
C ASP A 530 -0.26 -11.60 -7.39
N MET A 531 0.19 -12.84 -7.23
CA MET A 531 1.60 -13.24 -7.21
C MET A 531 1.92 -14.11 -8.42
N ALA A 532 3.17 -14.07 -8.88
CA ALA A 532 3.72 -15.10 -9.76
C ALA A 532 4.85 -15.83 -9.02
N VAL A 533 4.59 -17.06 -8.57
CA VAL A 533 5.61 -17.91 -7.96
C VAL A 533 6.49 -18.50 -9.06
N PHE A 534 7.81 -18.42 -8.88
CA PHE A 534 8.80 -19.12 -9.69
C PHE A 534 10.01 -19.43 -8.80
N GLY A 535 10.50 -20.67 -8.85
CA GLY A 535 11.65 -21.08 -8.07
C GLY A 535 12.95 -20.45 -8.60
N VAL A 536 13.77 -19.93 -7.69
CA VAL A 536 15.21 -19.77 -7.89
C VAL A 536 15.86 -20.69 -6.87
N ALA A 537 16.55 -21.72 -7.35
CA ALA A 537 17.17 -22.71 -6.47
C ALA A 537 18.40 -22.09 -5.76
N ALA A 538 18.40 -22.15 -4.43
CA ALA A 538 19.53 -21.89 -3.57
C ALA A 538 19.29 -22.68 -2.27
N ASP A 539 20.29 -23.43 -1.80
CA ASP A 539 20.07 -24.46 -0.80
C ASP A 539 19.64 -23.95 0.59
N ASN A 540 18.71 -24.69 1.18
CA ASN A 540 18.48 -24.86 2.63
C ASN A 540 18.61 -23.62 3.53
N SER A 541 18.12 -22.46 3.09
CA SER A 541 17.94 -21.28 3.95
C SER A 541 16.48 -20.84 4.00
N HIS A 542 15.85 -21.02 5.17
CA HIS A 542 14.48 -20.60 5.45
C HIS A 542 14.39 -19.07 5.73
N ASP A 543 14.79 -18.25 4.75
CA ASP A 543 14.69 -16.78 4.85
C ASP A 543 13.40 -16.27 4.16
N GLU A 544 12.36 -16.00 4.96
CA GLU A 544 11.08 -15.43 4.48
C GLU A 544 11.29 -14.12 3.69
N ILE A 545 12.31 -13.33 4.01
CA ILE A 545 12.61 -12.06 3.34
C ILE A 545 13.26 -12.29 1.96
N ALA A 546 14.02 -13.38 1.79
CA ALA A 546 14.54 -13.80 0.49
C ALA A 546 13.41 -14.33 -0.40
N GLN A 547 12.52 -15.18 0.14
CA GLN A 547 11.34 -15.69 -0.57
C GLN A 547 10.37 -14.56 -0.95
N TYR A 548 10.15 -13.57 -0.07
CA TYR A 548 9.35 -12.36 -0.33
C TYR A 548 9.92 -11.46 -1.45
N GLN A 549 11.22 -11.57 -1.77
CA GLN A 549 11.85 -10.79 -2.85
C GLN A 549 11.55 -11.34 -4.26
N ILE A 550 10.64 -12.31 -4.41
CA ILE A 550 10.24 -12.94 -5.67
C ILE A 550 8.77 -12.60 -6.03
N GLY A 551 8.54 -11.96 -7.18
CA GLY A 551 7.28 -12.16 -7.94
C GLY A 551 6.01 -11.35 -7.61
N ARG A 552 6.04 -10.29 -6.78
CA ARG A 552 4.86 -9.41 -6.56
C ARG A 552 4.56 -8.48 -7.75
N TYR A 553 3.33 -8.45 -8.23
CA TYR A 553 2.81 -7.39 -9.12
C TYR A 553 2.31 -6.17 -8.31
N MET A 554 2.32 -4.97 -8.92
CA MET A 554 1.89 -3.74 -8.26
C MET A 554 1.40 -2.69 -9.26
N SER A 555 0.36 -1.93 -8.90
CA SER A 555 -0.17 -0.81 -9.70
C SER A 555 0.33 0.56 -9.23
N THR A 556 0.41 1.53 -10.15
CA THR A 556 0.71 2.93 -9.80
C THR A 556 -0.31 3.51 -8.81
N ASN A 557 -1.59 3.16 -8.95
CA ASN A 557 -2.62 3.61 -8.02
C ASN A 557 -2.46 2.98 -6.62
N GLU A 558 -2.00 1.73 -6.52
CA GLU A 558 -1.67 1.10 -5.24
C GLU A 558 -0.45 1.78 -4.61
N ALA A 559 0.63 1.97 -5.37
CA ALA A 559 1.82 2.69 -4.92
C ALA A 559 1.48 4.07 -4.36
N LEU A 560 0.67 4.86 -5.06
CA LEU A 560 0.25 6.19 -4.60
C LEU A 560 -0.65 6.14 -3.36
N TRP A 561 -1.67 5.28 -3.33
CA TRP A 561 -2.53 5.09 -2.14
C TRP A 561 -1.71 4.70 -0.90
N ARG A 562 -0.69 3.86 -1.11
CA ARG A 562 0.22 3.38 -0.07
C ARG A 562 1.25 4.43 0.36
N ILE A 563 1.80 5.24 -0.55
CA ILE A 563 2.64 6.40 -0.23
C ILE A 563 1.84 7.37 0.66
N TYR A 564 0.64 7.75 0.24
CA TYR A 564 -0.25 8.63 1.00
C TYR A 564 -0.75 8.06 2.34
N SER A 565 -0.40 6.80 2.69
CA SER A 565 -0.78 6.15 3.94
C SER A 565 -2.30 6.07 4.17
N TYR A 566 -3.08 5.97 3.09
CA TYR A 566 -4.53 5.84 3.19
C TYR A 566 -4.90 4.40 3.62
N PRO A 567 -5.87 4.22 4.55
CA PRO A 567 -6.34 2.89 4.93
C PRO A 567 -7.01 2.17 3.75
N MET A 568 -6.81 0.86 3.65
CA MET A 568 -7.48 0.00 2.65
C MET A 568 -8.81 -0.58 3.18
N HIS A 569 -8.97 -0.63 4.51
CA HIS A 569 -10.13 -1.17 5.19
C HIS A 569 -10.45 -0.29 6.40
N GLU A 570 -11.71 0.01 6.64
CA GLU A 570 -12.20 0.62 7.88
C GLU A 570 -13.39 -0.20 8.41
N ARG A 571 -13.67 -0.11 9.72
CA ARG A 571 -14.71 -0.87 10.41
C ARG A 571 -15.18 -0.12 11.65
N SER A 572 -16.47 -0.24 11.98
CA SER A 572 -17.05 0.20 13.26
C SER A 572 -18.00 -0.89 13.80
N PRO A 573 -18.04 -1.13 15.12
CA PRO A 573 -17.18 -0.54 16.14
C PRO A 573 -15.71 -0.96 16.01
N ALA A 574 -14.82 -0.25 16.72
CA ALA A 574 -13.40 -0.58 16.75
C ALA A 574 -13.20 -1.98 17.37
N VAL A 575 -12.29 -2.78 16.82
CA VAL A 575 -11.96 -4.11 17.36
C VAL A 575 -10.59 -4.05 18.03
N PHE A 576 -10.57 -4.31 19.33
CA PHE A 576 -9.38 -4.34 20.15
C PHE A 576 -8.96 -5.81 20.37
N HIS A 577 -7.70 -6.15 20.06
CA HIS A 577 -7.22 -7.53 20.15
C HIS A 577 -6.77 -7.85 21.58
N LEU A 578 -7.32 -8.93 22.13
CA LEU A 578 -7.08 -9.39 23.50
C LEU A 578 -6.21 -10.65 23.49
N ALA A 579 -5.07 -10.58 24.18
CA ALA A 579 -4.15 -11.70 24.34
C ALA A 579 -4.82 -12.89 25.03
N VAL A 580 -4.52 -14.09 24.55
CA VAL A 580 -4.89 -15.37 25.17
C VAL A 580 -3.60 -16.19 25.23
N HIS A 581 -3.26 -16.67 26.43
CA HIS A 581 -2.08 -17.50 26.69
C HIS A 581 -2.26 -18.17 28.05
N LEU A 582 -1.65 -19.35 28.26
CA LEU A 582 -1.57 -19.99 29.57
C LEU A 582 -0.72 -19.15 30.55
N LYS A 583 -0.71 -19.55 31.84
CA LYS A 583 0.21 -19.00 32.85
C LYS A 583 1.65 -19.16 32.31
N ASN A 584 2.43 -18.07 32.32
CA ASN A 584 3.78 -18.01 31.74
C ASN A 584 3.91 -18.27 30.23
N GLY A 585 2.80 -18.47 29.49
CA GLY A 585 2.79 -18.61 28.03
C GLY A 585 2.78 -17.28 27.26
N GLN A 586 2.99 -16.13 27.91
CA GLN A 586 3.02 -14.84 27.21
C GLN A 586 4.19 -14.74 26.24
N ARG A 587 3.93 -14.24 25.02
CA ARG A 587 4.98 -13.90 24.06
C ARG A 587 5.75 -12.65 24.49
N VAL A 588 7.05 -12.81 24.68
CA VAL A 588 8.00 -11.80 25.13
C VAL A 588 8.74 -11.24 23.92
N TYR A 589 8.97 -9.93 23.88
CA TYR A 589 9.94 -9.32 22.97
C TYR A 589 11.14 -8.86 23.80
N PHE A 590 12.33 -9.33 23.41
CA PHE A 590 13.56 -9.14 24.16
C PHE A 590 14.76 -8.84 23.24
N THR A 591 15.82 -8.33 23.83
CA THR A 591 17.12 -8.04 23.19
C THR A 591 18.24 -8.63 24.05
N ASN A 592 19.49 -8.72 23.55
CA ASN A 592 20.61 -9.22 24.35
C ASN A 592 20.79 -8.42 25.66
N GLU A 593 20.48 -7.13 25.62
CA GLU A 593 20.69 -6.17 26.71
C GLU A 593 19.58 -6.20 27.76
N ASN A 594 18.35 -6.60 27.40
CA ASN A 594 17.21 -6.64 28.33
C ASN A 594 16.66 -8.04 28.62
N VAL A 595 17.26 -9.11 28.08
CA VAL A 595 16.80 -10.49 28.30
C VAL A 595 16.69 -10.85 29.79
N GLN A 596 17.66 -10.43 30.60
CA GLN A 596 17.68 -10.69 32.04
C GLN A 596 16.56 -9.92 32.78
N GLU A 597 16.30 -8.66 32.42
CA GLU A 597 15.15 -7.89 32.94
C GLU A 597 13.82 -8.56 32.53
N ARG A 598 13.73 -9.05 31.29
CA ARG A 598 12.55 -9.70 30.73
C ARG A 598 12.22 -11.04 31.36
N VAL A 599 13.22 -11.79 31.85
CA VAL A 599 13.03 -13.06 32.57
C VAL A 599 12.85 -12.84 34.07
N ALA A 600 13.52 -11.85 34.67
CA ALA A 600 13.23 -11.44 36.05
C ALA A 600 11.82 -10.84 36.20
N ARG A 601 11.25 -10.27 35.13
CA ARG A 601 9.93 -9.63 35.14
C ARG A 601 9.11 -9.91 33.89
N SER A 602 8.24 -10.93 33.98
CA SER A 602 7.19 -11.22 33.00
C SER A 602 6.49 -9.95 32.49
N PRO A 603 6.46 -9.72 31.16
CA PRO A 603 5.84 -8.52 30.61
C PRO A 603 4.31 -8.57 30.77
N ALA A 604 3.72 -7.44 31.17
CA ALA A 604 2.28 -7.26 31.22
C ALA A 604 1.63 -7.64 29.87
N THR A 605 0.45 -8.25 29.93
CA THR A 605 -0.44 -8.52 28.79
C THR A 605 -1.83 -7.96 29.08
N THR A 606 -2.70 -7.86 28.08
CA THR A 606 -4.09 -7.41 28.29
C THR A 606 -4.84 -8.32 29.26
N LEU A 607 -4.44 -9.59 29.35
CA LEU A 607 -5.01 -10.60 30.25
C LEU A 607 -4.51 -10.42 31.68
N THR A 608 -3.18 -10.37 31.88
CA THR A 608 -2.62 -10.25 33.24
C THR A 608 -2.94 -8.89 33.87
N THR A 609 -3.08 -7.81 33.09
CA THR A 609 -3.56 -6.53 33.64
C THR A 609 -5.08 -6.45 33.75
N PHE A 610 -5.85 -7.29 33.04
CA PHE A 610 -7.29 -7.45 33.29
C PHE A 610 -7.54 -8.12 34.65
N PHE A 611 -6.79 -9.17 34.98
CA PHE A 611 -6.81 -9.79 36.32
C PHE A 611 -6.52 -8.78 37.43
N GLN A 612 -5.50 -7.93 37.26
CA GLN A 612 -5.19 -6.83 38.19
C GLN A 612 -6.31 -5.78 38.26
N LEU A 613 -6.98 -5.49 37.15
CA LEU A 613 -8.12 -4.57 37.11
C LEU A 613 -9.32 -5.15 37.89
N CYS A 614 -9.64 -6.44 37.72
CA CYS A 614 -10.69 -7.13 38.46
C CYS A 614 -10.39 -7.22 39.97
N ALA A 615 -9.13 -7.45 40.34
CA ALA A 615 -8.70 -7.36 41.73
C ALA A 615 -8.96 -5.96 42.31
N SER A 616 -8.59 -4.90 41.56
CA SER A 616 -8.59 -3.51 42.03
C SER A 616 -9.92 -2.74 41.94
N TYR A 617 -10.84 -3.14 41.06
CA TYR A 617 -12.08 -2.40 40.79
C TYR A 617 -13.29 -3.31 40.69
N GLU A 618 -14.30 -3.05 41.52
CA GLU A 618 -15.51 -3.88 41.61
C GLU A 618 -16.31 -3.92 40.31
N PHE A 619 -16.46 -2.78 39.61
CA PHE A 619 -17.10 -2.76 38.29
C PHE A 619 -16.39 -3.66 37.27
N ALA A 620 -15.06 -3.80 37.33
CA ALA A 620 -14.36 -4.71 36.42
C ALA A 620 -14.68 -6.19 36.72
N ARG A 621 -15.06 -6.52 37.97
CA ARG A 621 -15.52 -7.86 38.36
C ARG A 621 -16.87 -8.23 37.75
N THR A 622 -17.64 -7.29 37.21
CA THR A 622 -18.92 -7.55 36.51
C THR A 622 -18.74 -7.76 35.00
N LEU A 623 -17.50 -7.77 34.48
CA LEU A 623 -17.21 -7.83 33.05
C LEU A 623 -16.59 -9.17 32.64
N LEU A 624 -17.06 -9.69 31.50
CA LEU A 624 -16.29 -10.66 30.72
C LEU A 624 -15.02 -9.99 30.15
N TYR A 625 -13.97 -10.78 29.87
CA TYR A 625 -12.72 -10.26 29.32
C TYR A 625 -12.89 -9.56 27.96
N SER A 626 -13.77 -10.07 27.09
CA SER A 626 -14.20 -9.39 25.86
C SER A 626 -14.90 -8.05 26.11
N GLY A 627 -15.67 -7.99 27.22
CA GLY A 627 -16.45 -6.83 27.65
C GLY A 627 -15.61 -5.64 28.13
N VAL A 628 -14.43 -5.87 28.74
CA VAL A 628 -13.60 -4.83 29.38
C VAL A 628 -13.33 -3.62 28.47
N THR A 629 -13.15 -3.88 27.18
CA THR A 629 -12.78 -2.86 26.19
C THR A 629 -13.88 -1.82 25.92
N HIS A 630 -15.13 -2.07 26.30
CA HIS A 630 -16.21 -1.07 26.21
C HIS A 630 -16.08 0.06 27.23
N TYR A 631 -15.50 -0.23 28.41
CA TYR A 631 -15.47 0.67 29.56
C TYR A 631 -14.05 1.17 29.88
N TYR A 632 -13.03 0.39 29.51
CA TYR A 632 -11.63 0.68 29.73
C TYR A 632 -10.86 0.76 28.41
N THR A 633 -9.75 1.49 28.44
CA THR A 633 -8.75 1.57 27.36
C THR A 633 -7.37 1.25 27.93
N LEU A 634 -6.50 0.66 27.10
CA LEU A 634 -5.14 0.31 27.51
C LEU A 634 -4.18 1.49 27.30
N THR A 635 -3.26 1.72 28.23
CA THR A 635 -2.14 2.67 28.09
C THR A 635 -0.97 2.06 27.29
N ALA A 636 0.01 2.89 26.92
CA ALA A 636 1.28 2.40 26.38
C ALA A 636 2.04 1.50 27.38
N GLN A 637 1.85 1.74 28.68
CA GLN A 637 2.35 0.94 29.81
C GLN A 637 1.48 -0.31 30.07
N LYS A 638 0.60 -0.68 29.14
CA LYS A 638 -0.31 -1.85 29.18
C LYS A 638 -1.27 -1.90 30.39
N THR A 639 -1.49 -0.78 31.06
CA THR A 639 -2.45 -0.64 32.17
C THR A 639 -3.83 -0.28 31.65
N TRP A 640 -4.89 -0.86 32.22
CA TRP A 640 -6.26 -0.45 31.91
C TRP A 640 -6.64 0.84 32.65
N GLN A 641 -7.24 1.80 31.94
CA GLN A 641 -7.79 3.04 32.51
C GLN A 641 -9.24 3.21 32.07
N ARG A 642 -10.09 3.77 32.95
CA ARG A 642 -11.48 4.13 32.61
C ARG A 642 -11.49 5.04 31.38
N ARG A 643 -12.40 4.79 30.44
CA ARG A 643 -12.63 5.69 29.29
C ARG A 643 -13.13 7.04 29.78
N LYS A 644 -12.75 8.10 29.07
CA LYS A 644 -13.12 9.52 29.37
C LYS A 644 -14.08 10.12 28.33
N LYS A 645 -14.62 9.29 27.44
CA LYS A 645 -15.53 9.65 26.34
C LYS A 645 -16.40 8.44 26.01
N GLY A 646 -17.68 8.70 25.72
CA GLY A 646 -18.70 7.68 25.48
C GLY A 646 -20.04 8.12 26.08
N THR A 647 -20.99 7.20 26.17
CA THR A 647 -22.19 7.35 27.01
C THR A 647 -21.75 7.24 28.47
N ALA A 648 -22.30 8.04 29.38
CA ALA A 648 -22.08 7.82 30.82
C ALA A 648 -22.65 6.45 31.24
N VAL A 649 -22.07 5.81 32.25
CA VAL A 649 -22.60 4.57 32.81
C VAL A 649 -23.40 4.90 34.07
N ASP A 650 -24.69 4.55 34.06
CA ASP A 650 -25.59 4.80 35.18
C ASP A 650 -25.07 4.12 36.46
N GLY A 651 -25.22 4.80 37.60
CA GLY A 651 -24.65 4.38 38.88
C GLY A 651 -23.13 4.50 39.02
N HIS A 652 -22.36 4.81 37.97
CA HIS A 652 -20.89 4.81 37.99
C HIS A 652 -20.26 6.13 37.52
N PRO A 653 -20.17 7.14 38.42
CA PRO A 653 -19.56 8.44 38.12
C PRO A 653 -18.14 8.34 37.53
N GLY A 654 -17.89 9.09 36.46
CA GLY A 654 -16.61 9.11 35.76
C GLY A 654 -16.28 7.83 34.98
N LEU A 655 -17.24 6.94 34.76
CA LEU A 655 -17.14 5.79 33.86
C LEU A 655 -17.96 6.04 32.59
N PHE A 656 -17.42 5.66 31.43
CA PHE A 656 -18.05 5.86 30.14
C PHE A 656 -18.02 4.60 29.29
N TYR A 657 -19.17 4.21 28.73
CA TYR A 657 -19.31 3.17 27.73
C TYR A 657 -18.98 3.72 26.34
N ALA A 658 -18.12 3.03 25.60
CA ALA A 658 -17.89 3.29 24.18
C ALA A 658 -17.90 1.99 23.39
N GLU A 659 -18.50 2.02 22.20
CA GLU A 659 -18.63 0.84 21.35
C GLU A 659 -17.25 0.39 20.84
N THR A 660 -16.72 -0.69 21.40
CA THR A 660 -15.41 -1.28 21.06
C THR A 660 -15.45 -2.76 21.42
N MET A 661 -15.26 -3.63 20.43
CA MET A 661 -15.32 -5.08 20.63
C MET A 661 -13.96 -5.65 21.03
N GLY A 662 -13.87 -6.23 22.22
CA GLY A 662 -12.71 -6.98 22.68
C GLY A 662 -12.70 -8.36 22.06
N ARG A 663 -11.79 -8.61 21.12
CA ARG A 663 -11.69 -9.87 20.38
C ARG A 663 -10.48 -10.67 20.85
N LEU A 664 -10.74 -11.82 21.46
CA LEU A 664 -9.74 -12.83 21.78
C LEU A 664 -9.09 -13.37 20.50
N TYR A 665 -7.81 -13.77 20.58
CA TYR A 665 -7.15 -14.48 19.48
C TYR A 665 -7.81 -15.83 19.22
N THR A 666 -7.88 -16.24 17.95
CA THR A 666 -8.30 -17.59 17.58
C THR A 666 -7.23 -18.59 18.03
N VAL A 667 -7.58 -19.45 18.99
CA VAL A 667 -6.77 -20.62 19.37
C VAL A 667 -7.26 -21.83 18.59
N HIS A 668 -6.34 -22.64 18.06
CA HIS A 668 -6.66 -23.88 17.35
C HIS A 668 -7.02 -25.00 18.35
N PRO A 669 -8.03 -25.86 18.10
CA PRO A 669 -8.43 -26.92 19.04
C PRO A 669 -7.29 -27.84 19.50
N ASN A 670 -6.31 -28.13 18.63
CA ASN A 670 -5.13 -28.94 18.99
C ASN A 670 -4.25 -28.31 20.10
N MET A 671 -4.33 -27.00 20.34
CA MET A 671 -3.73 -26.36 21.52
C MET A 671 -4.71 -26.46 22.70
N VAL A 672 -5.01 -27.69 23.11
CA VAL A 672 -6.16 -28.10 23.93
C VAL A 672 -6.39 -27.20 25.15
N GLU A 673 -5.36 -27.02 25.98
CA GLU A 673 -5.45 -26.24 27.23
C GLU A 673 -5.70 -24.75 26.97
N CYS A 674 -4.98 -24.17 26.00
CA CYS A 674 -5.15 -22.77 25.62
C CYS A 674 -6.51 -22.53 24.93
N TYR A 675 -7.07 -23.55 24.26
CA TYR A 675 -8.40 -23.53 23.68
C TYR A 675 -9.48 -23.57 24.77
N TYR A 676 -9.34 -24.42 25.79
CA TYR A 676 -10.22 -24.42 26.95
C TYR A 676 -10.10 -23.13 27.79
N LEU A 677 -8.89 -22.59 27.98
CA LEU A 677 -8.69 -21.27 28.59
C LEU A 677 -9.42 -20.17 27.82
N ARG A 678 -9.41 -20.20 26.48
CA ARG A 678 -10.17 -19.25 25.66
C ARG A 678 -11.68 -19.37 25.93
N LEU A 679 -12.22 -20.59 26.03
CA LEU A 679 -13.63 -20.80 26.35
C LEU A 679 -13.98 -20.27 27.75
N LEU A 680 -13.13 -20.50 28.75
CA LEU A 680 -13.28 -19.93 30.09
C LEU A 680 -13.30 -18.39 30.03
N LEU A 681 -12.40 -17.76 29.26
CA LEU A 681 -12.37 -16.30 29.09
C LEU A 681 -13.58 -15.68 28.36
N GLU A 682 -14.40 -16.51 27.70
CA GLU A 682 -15.64 -16.10 27.05
C GLU A 682 -16.88 -16.33 27.95
N ASN A 683 -16.73 -17.00 29.11
CA ASN A 683 -17.84 -17.34 30.03
C ASN A 683 -17.63 -16.89 31.49
N VAL A 684 -16.40 -16.83 31.99
CA VAL A 684 -16.08 -16.45 33.38
C VAL A 684 -15.97 -14.94 33.51
N VAL A 685 -16.79 -14.38 34.41
CA VAL A 685 -16.90 -12.94 34.67
C VAL A 685 -15.89 -12.53 35.75
N GLY A 686 -15.18 -11.41 35.55
CA GLY A 686 -14.36 -10.79 36.59
C GLY A 686 -13.16 -11.55 37.17
N PRO A 687 -12.50 -12.50 36.48
CA PRO A 687 -11.42 -13.32 37.07
C PRO A 687 -10.24 -12.46 37.55
N ARG A 688 -9.69 -12.82 38.71
CA ARG A 688 -8.58 -12.13 39.40
C ARG A 688 -7.24 -12.84 39.26
N SER A 689 -7.22 -14.08 38.76
CA SER A 689 -6.01 -14.86 38.45
C SER A 689 -6.32 -15.96 37.42
N PHE A 690 -5.28 -16.69 36.98
CA PHE A 690 -5.45 -17.91 36.16
C PHE A 690 -6.18 -19.04 36.91
N GLU A 691 -6.09 -19.08 38.23
CA GLU A 691 -6.73 -20.07 39.10
C GLU A 691 -8.21 -19.71 39.31
N ASP A 692 -8.49 -18.44 39.61
CA ASP A 692 -9.85 -17.87 39.69
C ASP A 692 -10.61 -18.06 38.36
N LEU A 693 -9.92 -17.93 37.22
CA LEU A 693 -10.44 -18.24 35.87
C LEU A 693 -10.69 -19.74 35.62
N ARG A 694 -9.95 -20.63 36.29
CA ARG A 694 -10.15 -22.09 36.22
C ARG A 694 -11.19 -22.59 37.22
N THR A 695 -11.64 -21.77 38.17
CA THR A 695 -12.62 -22.15 39.19
C THR A 695 -14.04 -21.79 38.75
N VAL A 696 -14.79 -22.78 38.29
CA VAL A 696 -16.20 -22.62 37.86
C VAL A 696 -17.11 -23.29 38.89
N ASN A 697 -18.09 -22.55 39.42
CA ASN A 697 -19.01 -23.02 40.46
C ASN A 697 -18.29 -23.70 41.65
N GLY A 698 -17.18 -23.10 42.11
CA GLY A 698 -16.36 -23.62 43.21
C GLY A 698 -15.45 -24.80 42.86
N HIS A 699 -15.49 -25.33 41.64
CA HIS A 699 -14.70 -26.49 41.20
C HIS A 699 -13.56 -26.05 40.27
N LEU A 700 -12.34 -26.49 40.56
CA LEU A 700 -11.16 -26.18 39.75
C LEU A 700 -11.08 -27.10 38.51
N CYS A 701 -11.12 -26.53 37.31
CA CYS A 701 -10.95 -27.27 36.07
C CYS A 701 -9.50 -27.79 35.92
N ALA A 702 -9.34 -29.11 35.85
CA ALA A 702 -8.04 -29.77 35.75
C ALA A 702 -7.34 -29.59 34.39
N TYR A 703 -8.09 -29.57 33.28
CA TYR A 703 -7.60 -29.65 31.89
C TYR A 703 -6.95 -28.37 31.32
N VAL A 704 -6.34 -27.52 32.15
CA VAL A 704 -5.72 -26.25 31.74
C VAL A 704 -4.52 -25.97 32.66
N SER A 705 -3.43 -26.74 32.57
CA SER A 705 -2.36 -26.74 33.59
C SER A 705 -1.73 -25.35 33.84
#